data_AF-A0A0C3CWS7-F1
#
_entry.id   AF-A0A0C3CWS7-F1
#
_cell.length_a   1.000
_cell.length_b   1.000
_cell.length_c   1.000
_cell.angle_alpha   90.00
_cell.angle_beta   90.00
_cell.angle_gamma   90.00
#
_symmetry.space_group_name_H-M   'P 1'
#
loop_
_entity.id
_entity.type
_entity.pdbx_description
1 polymer ?
#
loop_
_entity_poly.entity_id
_entity_poly.type
_entity_poly.pdbx_seq_one_letter_code
_entity_poly.pdbx_strand_id
1 'polypeptide(L)'
;MVRPQSSAAGVLALLQEPDPIFKQHALKALNPLVPQFWAEISEHIAIIEALYESDELPKPARDAAALVASKVYYFLGEYDEALSFALGSGNAFQAETRAYGSEEYVETIISKAIDRYIQARSTEQSGSKEKIDPRLQTTIEGIFGRCISEGEYKQAIGIALESHRLDVISSIYLQTKDVSLLSYAMEGVLDTGFSLSYRDQVLRFLFPLFPQLTAGDGSPHVHALTRLLVTLSDPSLTIPLLASLVSTEQLLAYQFAFDLVEGGSQDFLETLRAELPEGDEACPRHPSQKTRPVYDKLRTILTGKESVKLYREFLKRNNQTDLLILKNTKDALEPRSSIYHTALTLQNAFMHAGTTSDVFLRENLEWLGLASNWSKFSATAGLGVIHKGYFEQGQTILGPYLPQSGGESNIPGANYSEGGALYALGLINAGCGSDITTYLRDALKAAQGEVVQHGAALGLGVAGMGSKSLEAFEDLKNILFTDSAVAGEGAGYAMGLVMLGTAAADPVREMLQYARETQHEKIIRGLAMGIAFIYYGRQEEADETIKLLLTEKDPILRYGGVYAMALAYAGTANNDAVRKLLHIAVSDTSDDVRRAAVTSLAFLLFKNPAQVPRVVQLLSESYNPHVRCGATLALGIACAGTGLPDAIEILEPMTKDSVDFVRQGAFIALGMILVEQSEASSPSIIPTRAKYTKVISDKHEDPMARFGASIGQGFIDAGGRNVTISLQSRAGSTNTSAIVGMVMFCQFWYWYPLAHCACLAFSPTGIIGLNGDLKAPKFDYISNAKPSLFAYPLSTKPPKKETATKVATAVLSTTAKVKAREKKKAAAEGDSMDLVKPFDTKQEGDADVDMKTDEASPRDGDVSPITQSVSNLPEESKPSTSKAKKAEPSFEQRPNFSRVTPAQLAYISFPPDGRYQPVRAVSTKTPLSKAGKAVATSGPSSSVLGLGSEKYAGGGGILLLTDLQPNEEAEFIEIETAPPVAPPAAEVVPAGNGSTVAPPPTGRHIALDENAPESEPPESFEYPFDNDT
;
A
#
# COMPACT_ATOMS: atom_id res chain seq x y z
N MET A 1 -0.90 -17.12 65.85
CA MET A 1 0.51 -17.45 65.57
C MET A 1 0.64 -18.97 65.52
N VAL A 2 0.62 -19.56 64.33
CA VAL A 2 0.89 -20.98 64.12
C VAL A 2 2.42 -21.13 64.05
N ARG A 3 3.01 -22.09 64.78
CA ARG A 3 4.45 -22.39 64.71
C ARG A 3 4.84 -22.67 63.25
N PRO A 4 5.95 -22.15 62.72
CA PRO A 4 6.46 -22.60 61.42
C PRO A 4 6.78 -24.09 61.56
N GLN A 5 6.03 -24.94 60.84
CA GLN A 5 6.31 -26.36 60.78
C GLN A 5 7.62 -26.57 60.03
N SER A 6 8.45 -27.51 60.47
CA SER A 6 9.77 -27.77 59.86
C SER A 6 9.78 -28.88 58.82
N SER A 7 8.72 -29.69 58.72
CA SER A 7 8.57 -30.81 57.78
C SER A 7 7.12 -31.27 57.69
N ALA A 8 6.72 -31.84 56.54
CA ALA A 8 5.41 -32.44 56.29
C ALA A 8 5.31 -33.91 56.75
N ALA A 9 6.42 -34.53 57.20
CA ALA A 9 6.50 -35.95 57.56
C ALA A 9 5.43 -36.40 58.58
N GLY A 10 5.07 -35.54 59.53
CA GLY A 10 4.03 -35.85 60.52
C GLY A 10 2.62 -35.97 59.93
N VAL A 11 2.34 -35.23 58.84
CA VAL A 11 1.05 -35.31 58.12
C VAL A 11 1.07 -36.44 57.09
N LEU A 12 2.23 -36.73 56.49
CA LEU A 12 2.44 -37.86 55.60
C LEU A 12 2.30 -39.21 56.32
N ALA A 13 2.73 -39.31 57.57
CA ALA A 13 2.51 -40.50 58.41
C ALA A 13 1.01 -40.80 58.63
N LEU A 14 0.18 -39.75 58.73
CA LEU A 14 -1.28 -39.89 58.86
C LEU A 14 -1.96 -40.44 57.59
N LEU A 15 -1.31 -40.39 56.42
CA LEU A 15 -1.80 -41.03 55.20
C LEU A 15 -1.61 -42.56 55.22
N GLN A 16 -0.65 -43.06 56.01
CA GLN A 16 -0.34 -44.49 56.13
C GLN A 16 -1.25 -45.21 57.13
N GLU A 17 -1.94 -44.47 58.00
CA GLU A 17 -2.91 -45.02 58.94
C GLU A 17 -4.15 -45.59 58.21
N PRO A 18 -4.70 -46.75 58.64
CA PRO A 18 -5.80 -47.42 57.94
C PRO A 18 -7.15 -46.72 58.08
N ASP A 19 -7.34 -45.83 59.06
CA ASP A 19 -8.62 -45.17 59.31
C ASP A 19 -8.92 -44.07 58.26
N PRO A 20 -10.07 -44.13 57.55
CA PRO A 20 -10.44 -43.15 56.54
C PRO A 20 -10.62 -41.72 57.09
N ILE A 21 -10.88 -41.55 58.39
CA ILE A 21 -11.03 -40.22 59.03
C ILE A 21 -9.68 -39.52 59.12
N PHE A 22 -8.61 -40.26 59.47
CA PHE A 22 -7.26 -39.70 59.52
C PHE A 22 -6.74 -39.34 58.13
N LYS A 23 -7.03 -40.17 57.12
CA LYS A 23 -6.71 -39.87 55.72
C LYS A 23 -7.38 -38.58 55.23
N GLN A 24 -8.65 -38.35 55.58
CA GLN A 24 -9.37 -37.10 55.24
C GLN A 24 -8.74 -35.86 55.91
N HIS A 25 -8.39 -35.98 57.19
CA HIS A 25 -7.75 -34.89 57.92
C HIS A 25 -6.34 -34.60 57.36
N ALA A 26 -5.58 -35.65 57.03
CA ALA A 26 -4.26 -35.54 56.43
C ALA A 26 -4.31 -34.80 55.08
N LEU A 27 -5.22 -35.16 54.18
CA LEU A 27 -5.39 -34.50 52.88
C LEU A 27 -5.75 -33.01 52.99
N LYS A 28 -6.63 -32.65 53.94
CA LYS A 28 -6.97 -31.23 54.20
C LYS A 28 -5.79 -30.45 54.81
N ALA A 29 -4.99 -31.09 55.66
CA ALA A 29 -3.82 -30.48 56.28
C ALA A 29 -2.64 -30.36 55.30
N LEU A 30 -2.54 -31.25 54.31
CA LEU A 30 -1.51 -31.21 53.26
C LEU A 30 -1.70 -30.06 52.27
N ASN A 31 -2.93 -29.72 51.90
CA ASN A 31 -3.19 -28.70 50.88
C ASN A 31 -2.46 -27.34 51.10
N PRO A 32 -2.48 -26.71 52.30
CA PRO A 32 -1.74 -25.48 52.55
C PRO A 32 -0.22 -25.66 52.66
N LEU A 33 0.26 -26.89 52.88
CA LEU A 33 1.69 -27.20 53.06
C LEU A 33 2.41 -27.50 51.74
N VAL A 34 1.68 -27.78 50.66
CA VAL A 34 2.26 -28.14 49.35
C VAL A 34 3.27 -27.10 48.85
N PRO A 35 3.01 -25.77 48.87
CA PRO A 35 3.98 -24.80 48.35
C PRO A 35 5.32 -24.80 49.09
N GLN A 36 5.34 -25.18 50.37
CA GLN A 36 6.53 -25.15 51.22
C GLN A 36 7.27 -26.49 51.24
N PHE A 37 6.55 -27.61 51.10
CA PHE A 37 7.08 -28.96 51.30
C PHE A 37 6.81 -29.92 50.13
N TRP A 38 6.60 -29.40 48.91
CA TRP A 38 6.32 -30.23 47.72
C TRP A 38 7.38 -31.31 47.48
N ALA A 39 8.65 -31.04 47.76
CA ALA A 39 9.74 -32.01 47.60
C ALA A 39 9.54 -33.26 48.47
N GLU A 40 9.16 -33.09 49.74
CA GLU A 40 8.87 -34.21 50.66
C GLU A 40 7.58 -34.95 50.28
N ILE A 41 6.58 -34.24 49.78
CA ILE A 41 5.29 -34.83 49.40
C ILE A 41 5.41 -35.62 48.09
N SER A 42 6.30 -35.20 47.17
CA SER A 42 6.52 -35.85 45.87
C SER A 42 6.99 -37.31 45.99
N GLU A 43 7.79 -37.62 47.01
CA GLU A 43 8.25 -39.00 47.27
C GLU A 43 7.11 -39.97 47.61
N HIS A 44 5.96 -39.44 48.06
CA HIS A 44 4.79 -40.21 48.46
C HIS A 44 3.59 -40.03 47.52
N ILE A 45 3.78 -39.48 46.32
CA ILE A 45 2.69 -39.16 45.40
C ILE A 45 1.87 -40.40 44.97
N ALA A 46 2.52 -41.55 44.81
CA ALA A 46 1.85 -42.81 44.45
C ALA A 46 0.79 -43.23 45.49
N ILE A 47 0.97 -42.87 46.76
CA ILE A 47 -0.02 -43.13 47.81
C ILE A 47 -1.23 -42.21 47.61
N ILE A 48 -1.00 -40.96 47.23
CA ILE A 48 -2.06 -39.96 46.97
C ILE A 48 -2.88 -40.35 45.73
N GLU A 49 -2.22 -40.86 44.69
CA GLU A 49 -2.87 -41.40 43.48
C GLU A 49 -3.72 -42.62 43.80
N ALA A 50 -3.18 -43.58 44.55
CA ALA A 50 -3.93 -44.75 44.98
C ALA A 50 -5.16 -44.37 45.82
N LEU A 51 -5.07 -43.31 46.65
CA LEU A 51 -6.20 -42.78 47.42
C LEU A 51 -7.25 -42.12 46.53
N TYR A 52 -6.85 -41.47 45.43
CA TYR A 52 -7.76 -40.92 44.44
C TYR A 52 -8.50 -42.04 43.67
N GLU A 53 -7.79 -43.10 43.28
CA GLU A 53 -8.35 -44.24 42.54
C GLU A 53 -9.23 -45.15 43.41
N SER A 54 -9.00 -45.17 44.73
CA SER A 54 -9.76 -46.00 45.66
C SER A 54 -11.21 -45.53 45.83
N ASP A 55 -12.17 -46.45 45.82
CA ASP A 55 -13.59 -46.17 46.11
C ASP A 55 -13.91 -46.13 47.62
N GLU A 56 -12.91 -46.36 48.48
CA GLU A 56 -13.08 -46.44 49.95
C GLU A 56 -13.34 -45.06 50.60
N LEU A 57 -13.02 -43.97 49.91
CA LEU A 57 -13.09 -42.61 50.43
C LEU A 57 -14.34 -41.85 49.92
N PRO A 58 -14.98 -41.02 50.76
CA PRO A 58 -16.04 -40.11 50.33
C PRO A 58 -15.59 -39.18 49.21
N LYS A 59 -16.49 -38.82 48.29
CA LYS A 59 -16.21 -37.92 47.14
C LYS A 59 -15.39 -36.67 47.51
N PRO A 60 -15.73 -35.89 48.57
CA PRO A 60 -14.94 -34.72 48.96
C PRO A 60 -13.48 -35.01 49.34
N ALA A 61 -13.20 -36.23 49.82
CA ALA A 61 -11.85 -36.65 50.19
C ALA A 61 -11.03 -37.04 48.96
N ARG A 62 -11.67 -37.66 47.96
CA ARG A 62 -11.05 -37.94 46.66
C ARG A 62 -10.77 -36.66 45.87
N ASP A 63 -11.69 -35.71 45.93
CA ASP A 63 -11.50 -34.39 45.30
C ASP A 63 -10.30 -33.65 45.94
N ALA A 64 -10.12 -33.77 47.26
CA ALA A 64 -8.97 -33.21 47.96
C ALA A 64 -7.66 -33.95 47.64
N ALA A 65 -7.68 -35.28 47.50
CA ALA A 65 -6.52 -36.06 47.08
C ALA A 65 -6.05 -35.68 45.68
N ALA A 66 -6.99 -35.57 44.73
CA ALA A 66 -6.72 -35.13 43.36
C ALA A 66 -6.15 -33.70 43.31
N LEU A 67 -6.65 -32.80 44.15
CA LEU A 67 -6.16 -31.43 44.24
C LEU A 67 -4.72 -31.35 44.79
N VAL A 68 -4.40 -32.15 45.81
CA VAL A 68 -3.04 -32.23 46.35
C VAL A 68 -2.09 -32.83 45.31
N ALA A 69 -2.47 -33.92 44.64
CA ALA A 69 -1.69 -34.53 43.56
C ALA A 69 -1.40 -33.51 42.44
N SER A 70 -2.43 -32.79 42.00
CA SER A 70 -2.31 -31.76 40.95
C SER A 70 -1.32 -30.65 41.32
N LYS A 71 -1.35 -30.17 42.57
CA LYS A 71 -0.38 -29.14 43.03
C LYS A 71 1.05 -29.67 43.09
N VAL A 72 1.24 -30.92 43.49
CA VAL A 72 2.58 -31.53 43.52
C VAL A 72 3.13 -31.68 42.10
N TYR A 73 2.31 -32.15 41.16
CA TYR A 73 2.67 -32.23 39.74
C TYR A 73 2.96 -30.85 39.12
N TYR A 74 2.22 -29.82 39.53
CA TYR A 74 2.53 -28.43 39.15
C TYR A 74 3.93 -28.00 39.59
N PHE A 75 4.33 -28.29 40.83
CA PHE A 75 5.68 -27.95 41.31
C PHE A 75 6.78 -28.85 40.73
N LEU A 76 6.45 -30.08 40.32
CA LEU A 76 7.34 -30.97 39.56
C LEU A 76 7.56 -30.50 38.11
N GLY A 77 6.67 -29.67 37.58
CA GLY A 77 6.69 -29.20 36.18
C GLY A 77 5.98 -30.13 35.19
N GLU A 78 5.29 -31.16 35.68
CA GLU A 78 4.49 -32.10 34.91
C GLU A 78 3.04 -31.62 34.82
N TYR A 79 2.79 -30.70 33.88
CA TYR A 79 1.51 -29.99 33.79
C TYR A 79 0.36 -30.82 33.20
N ASP A 80 0.65 -31.85 32.41
CA ASP A 80 -0.37 -32.69 31.78
C ASP A 80 -1.03 -33.64 32.80
N GLU A 81 -0.21 -34.20 33.69
CA GLU A 81 -0.61 -34.98 34.84
C GLU A 81 -1.37 -34.08 35.83
N ALA A 82 -0.82 -32.89 36.14
CA ALA A 82 -1.49 -31.92 36.99
C ALA A 82 -2.90 -31.59 36.48
N LEU A 83 -3.06 -31.32 35.19
CA LEU A 83 -4.37 -31.05 34.59
C LEU A 83 -5.33 -32.23 34.75
N SER A 84 -4.87 -33.48 34.55
CA SER A 84 -5.74 -34.65 34.69
C SER A 84 -6.31 -34.81 36.11
N PHE A 85 -5.47 -34.57 37.13
CA PHE A 85 -5.88 -34.60 38.53
C PHE A 85 -6.70 -33.36 38.92
N ALA A 86 -6.40 -32.18 38.35
CA ALA A 86 -7.22 -30.99 38.53
C ALA A 86 -8.66 -31.20 38.01
N LEU A 87 -8.81 -31.76 36.81
CA LEU A 87 -10.10 -32.15 36.23
C LEU A 87 -10.81 -33.22 37.08
N GLY A 88 -10.05 -34.11 37.72
CA GLY A 88 -10.54 -35.11 38.67
C GLY A 88 -11.09 -34.52 39.97
N SER A 89 -10.61 -33.34 40.39
CA SER A 89 -10.98 -32.69 41.65
C SER A 89 -12.23 -31.79 41.58
N GLY A 90 -12.66 -31.41 40.37
CA GLY A 90 -13.92 -30.70 40.10
C GLY A 90 -14.20 -29.50 41.02
N ASN A 91 -15.12 -29.68 41.98
CA ASN A 91 -15.56 -28.62 42.90
C ASN A 91 -14.43 -28.10 43.80
N ALA A 92 -13.46 -28.95 44.15
CA ALA A 92 -12.35 -28.55 45.01
C ALA A 92 -11.42 -27.55 44.30
N PHE A 93 -11.19 -27.74 42.99
CA PHE A 93 -10.43 -26.80 42.16
C PHE A 93 -11.14 -25.44 42.01
N GLN A 94 -12.46 -25.44 41.80
CA GLN A 94 -13.24 -24.20 41.70
C GLN A 94 -13.26 -23.40 43.00
N ALA A 95 -13.22 -24.06 44.16
CA ALA A 95 -13.13 -23.40 45.45
C ALA A 95 -11.77 -22.72 45.66
N GLU A 96 -10.71 -23.27 45.06
CA GLU A 96 -9.35 -22.77 45.18
C GLU A 96 -9.06 -21.55 44.30
N THR A 97 -9.87 -21.33 43.27
CA THR A 97 -9.92 -20.07 42.50
C THR A 97 -10.24 -18.86 43.38
N ARG A 98 -10.84 -19.06 44.56
CA ARG A 98 -11.19 -17.99 45.51
C ARG A 98 -10.19 -17.82 46.65
N ALA A 99 -9.14 -18.64 46.69
CA ALA A 99 -8.15 -18.64 47.77
C ALA A 99 -6.97 -17.72 47.47
N TYR A 100 -6.56 -16.93 48.47
CA TYR A 100 -5.48 -15.95 48.36
C TYR A 100 -4.12 -16.69 48.27
N GLY A 101 -3.37 -16.47 47.18
CA GLY A 101 -2.03 -17.08 46.97
C GLY A 101 -2.00 -18.37 46.12
N SER A 102 -3.14 -18.84 45.59
CA SER A 102 -3.21 -19.95 44.62
C SER A 102 -3.51 -19.51 43.19
N GLU A 103 -3.48 -18.19 42.92
CA GLU A 103 -3.79 -17.59 41.62
C GLU A 103 -2.84 -18.08 40.52
N GLU A 104 -1.53 -18.12 40.78
CA GLU A 104 -0.51 -18.57 39.80
C GLU A 104 -0.72 -20.05 39.38
N TYR A 105 -1.07 -20.91 40.34
CA TYR A 105 -1.37 -22.32 40.08
C TYR A 105 -2.64 -22.46 39.24
N VAL A 106 -3.71 -21.77 39.63
CA VAL A 106 -5.01 -21.84 38.93
C VAL A 106 -4.88 -21.29 37.51
N GLU A 107 -4.18 -20.17 37.33
CA GLU A 107 -3.91 -19.58 36.01
C GLU A 107 -3.15 -20.57 35.12
N THR A 108 -2.06 -21.16 35.62
CA THR A 108 -1.25 -22.12 34.83
C THR A 108 -2.05 -23.36 34.40
N ILE A 109 -2.85 -23.93 35.32
CA ILE A 109 -3.70 -25.09 35.02
C ILE A 109 -4.82 -24.72 34.04
N ILE A 110 -5.41 -23.52 34.17
CA ILE A 110 -6.43 -23.03 33.21
C ILE A 110 -5.81 -22.83 31.82
N SER A 111 -4.65 -22.20 31.72
CA SER A 111 -3.92 -22.06 30.45
C SER A 111 -3.66 -23.43 29.82
N LYS A 112 -3.21 -24.42 30.61
CA LYS A 112 -3.02 -25.78 30.09
C LYS A 112 -4.30 -26.51 29.71
N ALA A 113 -5.39 -26.28 30.44
CA ALA A 113 -6.71 -26.80 30.08
C ALA A 113 -7.17 -26.26 28.73
N ILE A 114 -6.97 -24.97 28.48
CA ILE A 114 -7.31 -24.30 27.21
C ILE A 114 -6.44 -24.87 26.08
N ASP A 115 -5.12 -24.93 26.25
CA ASP A 115 -4.19 -25.51 25.26
C ASP A 115 -4.60 -26.93 24.85
N ARG A 116 -4.85 -27.81 25.84
CA ARG A 116 -5.20 -29.21 25.60
C ARG A 116 -6.56 -29.33 24.90
N TYR A 117 -7.50 -28.45 25.21
CA TYR A 117 -8.80 -28.42 24.56
C TYR A 117 -8.71 -27.98 23.09
N ILE A 118 -7.93 -26.93 22.82
CA ILE A 118 -7.67 -26.45 21.46
C ILE A 118 -7.00 -27.57 20.64
N GLN A 119 -5.99 -28.23 21.20
CA GLN A 119 -5.34 -29.36 20.57
C GLN A 119 -6.33 -30.49 20.27
N ALA A 120 -7.09 -30.96 21.28
CA ALA A 120 -8.07 -32.02 21.12
C ALA A 120 -9.10 -31.72 20.01
N ARG A 121 -9.59 -30.48 19.96
CA ARG A 121 -10.52 -29.99 18.93
C ARG A 121 -9.91 -29.96 17.53
N SER A 122 -8.66 -29.51 17.41
CA SER A 122 -7.96 -29.50 16.13
C SER A 122 -7.79 -30.92 15.57
N THR A 123 -7.50 -31.91 16.43
CA THR A 123 -7.42 -33.33 16.05
C THR A 123 -8.77 -33.94 15.69
N GLU A 124 -9.86 -33.59 16.40
CA GLU A 124 -11.22 -34.05 16.07
C GLU A 124 -11.61 -33.67 14.64
N GLN A 125 -11.23 -32.45 14.22
CA GLN A 125 -11.45 -31.95 12.85
C GLN A 125 -10.62 -32.71 11.80
N SER A 126 -9.42 -33.19 12.15
CA SER A 126 -8.54 -33.98 11.27
C SER A 126 -8.98 -35.45 11.06
N GLY A 127 -10.10 -35.85 11.67
CA GLY A 127 -10.72 -37.16 11.47
C GLY A 127 -10.39 -38.22 12.53
N SER A 128 -9.62 -37.88 13.58
CA SER A 128 -9.38 -38.79 14.72
C SER A 128 -10.54 -38.73 15.72
N LYS A 129 -11.20 -39.88 15.96
CA LYS A 129 -12.34 -40.04 16.89
C LYS A 129 -11.91 -40.10 18.37
N GLU A 130 -11.05 -39.21 18.84
CA GLU A 130 -10.89 -39.04 20.29
C GLU A 130 -12.01 -38.13 20.80
N LYS A 131 -12.97 -38.72 21.53
CA LYS A 131 -14.04 -37.95 22.17
C LYS A 131 -13.44 -37.08 23.26
N ILE A 132 -13.68 -35.78 23.19
CA ILE A 132 -13.29 -34.82 24.21
C ILE A 132 -13.84 -35.24 25.57
N ASP A 133 -13.01 -35.19 26.61
CA ASP A 133 -13.43 -35.47 27.98
C ASP A 133 -14.54 -34.47 28.41
N PRO A 134 -15.73 -34.93 28.81
CA PRO A 134 -16.80 -34.05 29.27
C PRO A 134 -16.40 -33.17 30.48
N ARG A 135 -15.42 -33.60 31.28
CA ARG A 135 -14.90 -32.81 32.42
C ARG A 135 -14.14 -31.57 31.95
N LEU A 136 -13.34 -31.72 30.89
CA LEU A 136 -12.61 -30.62 30.27
C LEU A 136 -13.58 -29.62 29.64
N GLN A 137 -14.61 -30.11 28.94
CA GLN A 137 -15.66 -29.26 28.37
C GLN A 137 -16.40 -28.45 29.44
N THR A 138 -16.80 -29.09 30.55
CA THR A 138 -17.50 -28.41 31.65
C THR A 138 -16.65 -27.31 32.29
N THR A 139 -15.36 -27.57 32.46
CA THR A 139 -14.41 -26.61 33.03
C THR A 139 -14.27 -25.38 32.13
N ILE A 140 -14.23 -25.59 30.81
CA ILE A 140 -14.11 -24.52 29.81
C ILE A 140 -15.40 -23.73 29.66
N GLU A 141 -16.57 -24.37 29.72
CA GLU A 141 -17.85 -23.67 29.80
C GLU A 141 -17.92 -22.79 31.07
N GLY A 142 -17.37 -23.25 32.19
CA GLY A 142 -17.18 -22.45 33.40
C GLY A 142 -16.17 -21.31 33.26
N ILE A 143 -15.17 -21.42 32.38
CA ILE A 143 -14.24 -20.32 32.05
C ILE A 143 -14.96 -19.28 31.18
N PHE A 144 -15.66 -19.70 30.13
CA PHE A 144 -16.46 -18.78 29.31
C PHE A 144 -17.49 -18.02 30.13
N GLY A 145 -18.21 -18.70 31.04
CA GLY A 145 -19.16 -18.05 31.94
C GLY A 145 -18.52 -16.98 32.84
N ARG A 146 -17.29 -17.23 33.32
CA ARG A 146 -16.52 -16.24 34.11
C ARG A 146 -16.12 -15.04 33.28
N CYS A 147 -15.48 -15.24 32.12
CA CYS A 147 -15.10 -14.16 31.22
C CYS A 147 -16.30 -13.29 30.81
N ILE A 148 -17.46 -13.91 30.55
CA ILE A 148 -18.70 -13.21 30.21
C ILE A 148 -19.23 -12.40 31.40
N SER A 149 -19.11 -12.92 32.64
CA SER A 149 -19.54 -12.21 33.85
C SER A 149 -18.62 -11.05 34.26
N GLU A 150 -17.32 -11.16 33.95
CA GLU A 150 -16.30 -10.14 34.22
C GLU A 150 -16.25 -9.06 33.14
N GLY A 151 -16.92 -9.28 32.00
CA GLY A 151 -16.96 -8.33 30.87
C GLY A 151 -15.78 -8.44 29.92
N GLU A 152 -14.94 -9.47 30.05
CA GLU A 152 -13.77 -9.72 29.20
C GLU A 152 -14.12 -10.46 27.91
N TYR A 153 -15.01 -9.88 27.10
CA TYR A 153 -15.54 -10.51 25.89
C TYR A 153 -14.48 -10.78 24.82
N LYS A 154 -13.44 -9.95 24.71
CA LYS A 154 -12.38 -10.11 23.69
C LYS A 154 -11.58 -11.39 23.90
N GLN A 155 -11.27 -11.73 25.15
CA GLN A 155 -10.56 -12.96 25.49
C GLN A 155 -11.43 -14.19 25.24
N ALA A 156 -12.71 -14.12 25.63
CA ALA A 156 -13.67 -15.19 25.34
C ALA A 156 -13.82 -15.44 23.83
N ILE A 157 -13.86 -14.38 23.01
CA ILE A 157 -13.88 -14.51 21.54
C ILE A 157 -12.58 -15.13 21.02
N GLY A 158 -11.41 -14.72 21.53
CA GLY A 158 -10.12 -15.31 21.14
C GLY A 158 -10.08 -16.82 21.38
N ILE A 159 -10.43 -17.25 22.59
CA ILE A 159 -10.49 -18.68 22.95
C ILE A 159 -11.55 -19.43 22.12
N ALA A 160 -12.69 -18.80 21.85
CA ALA A 160 -13.75 -19.39 21.04
C ALA A 160 -13.32 -19.60 19.57
N LEU A 161 -12.57 -18.66 19.00
CA LEU A 161 -11.99 -18.78 17.66
C LEU A 161 -10.94 -19.88 17.59
N GLU A 162 -10.01 -19.94 18.56
CA GLU A 162 -8.98 -20.98 18.61
C GLU A 162 -9.58 -22.39 18.84
N SER A 163 -10.65 -22.49 19.62
CA SER A 163 -11.34 -23.76 19.90
C SER A 163 -12.43 -24.14 18.88
N HIS A 164 -12.60 -23.34 17.82
CA HIS A 164 -13.57 -23.55 16.75
C HIS A 164 -15.05 -23.56 17.23
N ARG A 165 -15.36 -22.84 18.30
CA ARG A 165 -16.71 -22.75 18.92
C ARG A 165 -17.44 -21.48 18.49
N LEU A 166 -18.17 -21.56 17.38
CA LEU A 166 -18.95 -20.43 16.84
C LEU A 166 -20.20 -20.10 17.68
N ASP A 167 -20.74 -21.08 18.39
CA ASP A 167 -21.89 -20.94 19.29
C ASP A 167 -21.64 -19.95 20.43
N VAL A 168 -20.43 -19.95 21.00
CA VAL A 168 -20.03 -19.03 22.07
C VAL A 168 -20.04 -17.58 21.55
N ILE A 169 -19.56 -17.35 20.33
CA ILE A 169 -19.56 -16.02 19.69
C ILE A 169 -21.00 -15.51 19.54
N SER A 170 -21.92 -16.35 19.08
CA SER A 170 -23.35 -16.01 19.00
C SER A 170 -23.95 -15.68 20.37
N SER A 171 -23.61 -16.45 21.41
CA SER A 171 -24.13 -16.20 22.76
C SER A 171 -23.65 -14.85 23.32
N ILE A 172 -22.37 -14.52 23.11
CA ILE A 172 -21.78 -13.23 23.53
C ILE A 172 -22.45 -12.09 22.78
N TYR A 173 -22.68 -12.25 21.48
CA TYR A 173 -23.32 -11.22 20.68
C TYR A 173 -24.79 -10.99 21.05
N LEU A 174 -25.56 -12.06 21.29
CA LEU A 174 -26.96 -11.93 21.72
C LEU A 174 -27.10 -11.17 23.05
N GLN A 175 -26.10 -11.27 23.93
CA GLN A 175 -26.09 -10.59 25.23
C GLN A 175 -25.58 -9.14 25.14
N THR A 176 -24.51 -8.89 24.37
CA THR A 176 -23.85 -7.57 24.30
C THR A 176 -24.42 -6.66 23.21
N LYS A 177 -24.84 -7.23 22.08
CA LYS A 177 -25.19 -6.54 20.83
C LYS A 177 -24.13 -5.53 20.36
N ASP A 178 -22.91 -5.67 20.85
CA ASP A 178 -21.80 -4.78 20.52
C ASP A 178 -21.11 -5.31 19.27
N VAL A 179 -21.01 -4.45 18.27
CA VAL A 179 -20.52 -4.82 16.96
C VAL A 179 -19.00 -4.56 16.84
N SER A 180 -18.40 -3.81 17.77
CA SER A 180 -16.94 -3.70 17.88
C SER A 180 -16.27 -5.04 18.22
N LEU A 181 -17.01 -5.92 18.90
CA LEU A 181 -16.60 -7.29 19.18
C LEU A 181 -16.65 -8.18 17.93
N LEU A 182 -17.61 -7.94 17.03
CA LEU A 182 -17.69 -8.65 15.74
C LEU A 182 -16.55 -8.22 14.80
N SER A 183 -16.20 -6.93 14.77
CA SER A 183 -15.02 -6.48 14.01
C SER A 183 -13.73 -7.05 14.59
N TYR A 184 -13.60 -7.13 15.92
CA TYR A 184 -12.48 -7.81 16.56
C TYR A 184 -12.41 -9.30 16.19
N ALA A 185 -13.54 -10.03 16.20
CA ALA A 185 -13.59 -11.43 15.78
C ALA A 185 -13.16 -11.60 14.32
N MET A 186 -13.62 -10.72 13.44
CA MET A 186 -13.24 -10.71 12.02
C MET A 186 -11.75 -10.42 11.84
N GLU A 187 -11.20 -9.40 12.53
CA GLU A 187 -9.76 -9.10 12.49
C GLU A 187 -8.93 -10.27 13.02
N GLY A 188 -9.36 -10.86 14.14
CA GLY A 188 -8.75 -12.07 14.69
C GLY A 188 -8.62 -13.15 13.62
N VAL A 189 -9.70 -13.49 12.92
CA VAL A 189 -9.70 -14.55 11.87
C VAL A 189 -8.85 -14.17 10.65
N LEU A 190 -8.78 -12.89 10.30
CA LEU A 190 -8.06 -12.43 9.11
C LEU A 190 -6.55 -12.26 9.34
N ASP A 191 -6.14 -12.02 10.59
CA ASP A 191 -4.75 -11.80 10.98
C ASP A 191 -4.10 -13.05 11.58
N THR A 192 -4.90 -13.97 12.13
CA THR A 192 -4.42 -15.30 12.56
C THR A 192 -4.41 -16.27 11.38
N GLY A 193 -3.36 -17.10 11.30
CA GLY A 193 -3.15 -18.07 10.23
C GLY A 193 -4.05 -19.30 10.32
N PHE A 194 -5.36 -19.12 10.45
CA PHE A 194 -6.32 -20.22 10.37
C PHE A 194 -6.42 -20.78 8.95
N SER A 195 -6.86 -22.04 8.83
CA SER A 195 -7.10 -22.65 7.52
C SER A 195 -8.19 -21.89 6.75
N LEU A 196 -8.06 -21.88 5.42
CA LEU A 196 -8.96 -21.15 4.53
C LEU A 196 -10.42 -21.61 4.70
N SER A 197 -10.63 -22.93 4.86
CA SER A 197 -11.96 -23.50 5.08
C SER A 197 -12.60 -23.05 6.39
N TYR A 198 -11.83 -22.93 7.47
CA TYR A 198 -12.34 -22.45 8.76
C TYR A 198 -12.61 -20.95 8.72
N ARG A 199 -11.72 -20.16 8.11
CA ARG A 199 -11.93 -18.73 7.88
C ARG A 199 -13.26 -18.47 7.15
N ASP A 200 -13.51 -19.17 6.05
CA ASP A 200 -14.74 -18.99 5.27
C ASP A 200 -15.99 -19.38 6.07
N GLN A 201 -15.91 -20.45 6.87
CA GLN A 201 -16.99 -20.85 7.79
C GLN A 201 -17.30 -19.77 8.82
N VAL A 202 -16.27 -19.21 9.47
CA VAL A 202 -16.43 -18.17 10.50
C VAL A 202 -17.00 -16.90 9.86
N LEU A 203 -16.47 -16.47 8.71
CA LEU A 203 -16.94 -15.25 8.04
C LEU A 203 -18.40 -15.38 7.56
N ARG A 204 -18.79 -16.54 7.01
CA ARG A 204 -20.19 -16.83 6.66
C ARG A 204 -21.11 -16.82 7.88
N PHE A 205 -20.59 -17.25 9.03
CA PHE A 205 -21.34 -17.23 10.30
C PHE A 205 -21.45 -15.83 10.91
N LEU A 206 -20.41 -15.00 10.80
CA LEU A 206 -20.42 -13.63 11.31
C LEU A 206 -21.34 -12.71 10.50
N PHE A 207 -21.46 -12.93 9.18
CA PHE A 207 -22.27 -12.09 8.30
C PHE A 207 -23.72 -11.85 8.79
N PRO A 208 -24.54 -12.88 9.11
CA PRO A 208 -25.91 -12.66 9.59
C PRO A 208 -26.00 -12.05 10.99
N LEU A 209 -24.91 -12.01 11.76
CA LEU A 209 -24.90 -11.40 13.09
C LEU A 209 -24.83 -9.87 13.02
N PHE A 210 -24.31 -9.30 11.93
CA PHE A 210 -24.26 -7.85 11.78
C PHE A 210 -25.67 -7.23 11.71
N PRO A 211 -25.93 -6.11 12.42
CA PRO A 211 -27.22 -5.41 12.34
C PRO A 211 -27.53 -4.90 10.92
N GLN A 212 -28.82 -4.69 10.63
CA GLN A 212 -29.24 -4.04 9.39
C GLN A 212 -28.65 -2.62 9.29
N LEU A 213 -28.06 -2.31 8.14
CA LEU A 213 -27.40 -1.02 7.93
C LEU A 213 -28.44 0.11 7.84
N THR A 214 -28.20 1.20 8.57
CA THR A 214 -29.01 2.43 8.55
C THR A 214 -28.11 3.63 8.23
N ALA A 215 -28.59 4.62 7.46
CA ALA A 215 -27.81 5.80 7.10
C ALA A 215 -27.51 6.73 8.30
N GLY A 216 -26.29 7.29 8.35
CA GLY A 216 -25.84 8.26 9.36
C GLY A 216 -24.68 7.77 10.26
N ASP A 217 -24.31 8.57 11.27
CA ASP A 217 -23.27 8.33 12.30
C ASP A 217 -23.44 7.02 13.11
N GLY A 218 -24.46 6.22 12.81
CA GLY A 218 -24.81 4.98 13.49
C GLY A 218 -24.28 3.67 12.88
N SER A 219 -23.45 3.70 11.83
CA SER A 219 -22.94 2.44 11.22
C SER A 219 -21.41 2.38 11.04
N PRO A 220 -20.63 2.23 12.12
CA PRO A 220 -19.18 1.96 12.03
C PRO A 220 -18.82 0.62 11.36
N HIS A 221 -19.81 -0.15 10.91
CA HIS A 221 -19.65 -1.53 10.42
C HIS A 221 -19.68 -1.67 8.91
N VAL A 222 -19.88 -0.57 8.16
CA VAL A 222 -19.88 -0.60 6.69
C VAL A 222 -18.55 -1.15 6.18
N HIS A 223 -17.41 -0.64 6.66
CA HIS A 223 -16.08 -1.12 6.25
C HIS A 223 -15.84 -2.58 6.63
N ALA A 224 -16.24 -2.98 7.84
CA ALA A 224 -16.10 -4.35 8.29
C ALA A 224 -16.91 -5.31 7.41
N LEU A 225 -18.14 -4.93 7.07
CA LEU A 225 -19.02 -5.73 6.21
C LEU A 225 -18.52 -5.78 4.76
N THR A 226 -18.05 -4.66 4.20
CA THR A 226 -17.43 -4.63 2.87
C THR A 226 -16.21 -5.55 2.85
N ARG A 227 -15.34 -5.47 3.86
CA ARG A 227 -14.13 -6.31 3.96
C ARG A 227 -14.50 -7.79 4.03
N LEU A 228 -15.54 -8.14 4.78
CA LEU A 228 -16.05 -9.51 4.87
C LEU A 228 -16.54 -10.00 3.51
N LEU A 229 -17.39 -9.23 2.83
CA LEU A 229 -17.96 -9.61 1.53
C LEU A 229 -16.90 -9.69 0.43
N VAL A 230 -15.96 -8.75 0.38
CA VAL A 230 -14.81 -8.79 -0.54
C VAL A 230 -13.95 -10.00 -0.27
N THR A 231 -13.71 -10.34 1.00
CA THR A 231 -12.91 -11.50 1.37
C THR A 231 -13.56 -12.81 0.92
N LEU A 232 -14.86 -12.98 1.18
CA LEU A 232 -15.59 -14.18 0.79
C LEU A 232 -15.79 -14.26 -0.73
N SER A 233 -15.90 -13.11 -1.41
CA SER A 233 -16.19 -13.02 -2.86
C SER A 233 -17.41 -13.87 -3.27
N ASP A 234 -18.41 -14.01 -2.39
CA ASP A 234 -19.62 -14.81 -2.59
C ASP A 234 -20.80 -13.93 -3.07
N PRO A 235 -21.28 -14.06 -4.33
CA PRO A 235 -22.39 -13.25 -4.86
C PRO A 235 -23.72 -13.47 -4.12
N SER A 236 -23.95 -14.72 -3.68
CA SER A 236 -25.18 -15.17 -3.02
C SER A 236 -25.51 -14.41 -1.71
N LEU A 237 -24.49 -13.93 -1.00
CA LEU A 237 -24.65 -13.13 0.22
C LEU A 237 -24.80 -11.64 -0.08
N THR A 238 -24.14 -11.17 -1.13
CA THR A 238 -24.02 -9.75 -1.46
C THR A 238 -25.26 -9.23 -2.17
N ILE A 239 -25.86 -10.02 -3.06
CA ILE A 239 -27.04 -9.60 -3.84
C ILE A 239 -28.28 -9.36 -2.96
N PRO A 240 -28.64 -10.26 -2.02
CA PRO A 240 -29.78 -10.02 -1.11
C PRO A 240 -29.55 -8.78 -0.23
N LEU A 241 -28.30 -8.55 0.20
CA LEU A 241 -27.94 -7.36 0.96
C LEU A 241 -28.17 -6.09 0.12
N LEU A 242 -27.61 -6.03 -1.10
CA LEU A 242 -27.80 -4.90 -2.01
C LEU A 242 -29.28 -4.66 -2.32
N ALA A 243 -30.06 -5.71 -2.57
CA ALA A 243 -31.49 -5.61 -2.83
C ALA A 243 -32.26 -5.06 -1.61
N SER A 244 -31.89 -5.46 -0.39
CA SER A 244 -32.48 -4.92 0.84
C SER A 244 -32.14 -3.44 1.02
N LEU A 245 -30.89 -3.05 0.75
CA LEU A 245 -30.42 -1.67 0.87
C LEU A 245 -31.05 -0.73 -0.16
N VAL A 246 -31.29 -1.22 -1.39
CA VAL A 246 -32.00 -0.44 -2.40
C VAL A 246 -33.43 -0.10 -1.96
N SER A 247 -34.06 -0.96 -1.16
CA SER A 247 -35.41 -0.73 -0.62
C SER A 247 -35.46 0.20 0.60
N THR A 248 -34.36 0.31 1.36
CA THR A 248 -34.28 1.12 2.60
C THR A 248 -33.53 2.43 2.40
N GLU A 249 -32.28 2.39 1.90
CA GLU A 249 -31.33 3.50 1.87
C GLU A 249 -30.48 3.47 0.58
N GLN A 250 -30.94 4.19 -0.46
CA GLN A 250 -30.32 4.18 -1.80
C GLN A 250 -28.88 4.70 -1.80
N LEU A 251 -28.57 5.75 -1.03
CA LEU A 251 -27.22 6.33 -0.99
C LEU A 251 -26.20 5.37 -0.36
N LEU A 252 -26.63 4.59 0.64
CA LEU A 252 -25.75 3.61 1.26
C LEU A 252 -25.45 2.45 0.31
N ALA A 253 -26.42 2.04 -0.51
CA ALA A 253 -26.20 1.04 -1.55
C ALA A 253 -25.14 1.49 -2.58
N TYR A 254 -25.17 2.76 -3.00
CA TYR A 254 -24.14 3.32 -3.88
C TYR A 254 -22.77 3.41 -3.22
N GLN A 255 -22.69 3.85 -1.96
CA GLN A 255 -21.42 3.87 -1.22
C GLN A 255 -20.83 2.45 -1.11
N PHE A 256 -21.68 1.47 -0.79
CA PHE A 256 -21.27 0.08 -0.71
C PHE A 256 -20.77 -0.44 -2.05
N ALA A 257 -21.44 -0.08 -3.16
CA ALA A 257 -20.98 -0.44 -4.50
C ALA A 257 -19.61 0.17 -4.85
N PHE A 258 -19.35 1.44 -4.49
CA PHE A 258 -18.02 2.05 -4.68
C PHE A 258 -16.94 1.33 -3.87
N ASP A 259 -17.24 0.97 -2.63
CA ASP A 259 -16.29 0.28 -1.75
C ASP A 259 -16.03 -1.17 -2.22
N LEU A 260 -17.05 -1.86 -2.73
CA LEU A 260 -16.91 -3.17 -3.35
C LEU A 260 -16.04 -3.11 -4.61
N VAL A 261 -16.16 -2.07 -5.43
CA VAL A 261 -15.33 -1.89 -6.64
C VAL A 261 -13.87 -1.65 -6.29
N GLU A 262 -13.57 -0.95 -5.20
CA GLU A 262 -12.18 -0.68 -4.78
C GLU A 262 -11.45 -1.95 -4.28
N GLY A 263 -12.17 -2.90 -3.68
CA GLY A 263 -11.59 -4.10 -3.08
C GLY A 263 -11.86 -5.43 -3.80
N GLY A 264 -12.95 -5.52 -4.56
CA GLY A 264 -13.45 -6.76 -5.14
C GLY A 264 -12.66 -7.25 -6.35
N SER A 265 -12.62 -8.57 -6.55
CA SER A 265 -12.12 -9.17 -7.78
C SER A 265 -13.07 -8.88 -8.96
N GLN A 266 -12.54 -8.73 -10.17
CA GLN A 266 -13.34 -8.43 -11.36
C GLN A 266 -14.41 -9.48 -11.65
N ASP A 267 -14.07 -10.77 -11.58
CA ASP A 267 -15.03 -11.88 -11.73
C ASP A 267 -16.23 -11.77 -10.79
N PHE A 268 -15.98 -11.44 -9.52
CA PHE A 268 -17.04 -11.21 -8.54
C PHE A 268 -17.93 -10.01 -8.94
N LEU A 269 -17.33 -8.91 -9.38
CA LEU A 269 -18.08 -7.72 -9.81
C LEU A 269 -18.90 -7.96 -11.08
N GLU A 270 -18.37 -8.72 -12.04
CA GLU A 270 -19.08 -9.11 -13.27
C GLU A 270 -20.25 -10.04 -12.97
N THR A 271 -20.05 -11.03 -12.09
CA THR A 271 -21.10 -11.94 -11.64
C THR A 271 -22.21 -11.18 -10.91
N LEU A 272 -21.85 -10.26 -10.00
CA LEU A 272 -22.81 -9.36 -9.35
C LEU A 272 -23.60 -8.54 -10.36
N ARG A 273 -22.95 -8.01 -11.41
CA ARG A 273 -23.63 -7.23 -12.45
C ARG A 273 -24.67 -8.06 -13.21
N ALA A 274 -24.34 -9.33 -13.50
CA ALA A 274 -25.22 -10.24 -14.24
C ALA A 274 -26.41 -10.73 -13.39
N GLU A 275 -26.19 -11.01 -12.10
CA GLU A 275 -27.20 -11.59 -11.21
C GLU A 275 -28.06 -10.55 -10.47
N LEU A 276 -27.75 -9.25 -10.57
CA LEU A 276 -28.55 -8.18 -9.99
C LEU A 276 -29.96 -8.11 -10.62
N PRO A 277 -31.05 -8.04 -9.82
CA PRO A 277 -32.42 -7.97 -10.34
C PRO A 277 -32.64 -6.78 -11.28
N GLU A 278 -33.38 -6.98 -12.38
CA GLU A 278 -33.76 -5.88 -13.29
C GLU A 278 -34.69 -4.84 -12.63
N GLY A 279 -35.37 -5.25 -11.54
CA GLY A 279 -36.28 -4.42 -10.75
C GLY A 279 -37.68 -4.34 -11.35
N ASP A 280 -38.71 -4.43 -10.51
CA ASP A 280 -40.11 -4.23 -10.93
C ASP A 280 -40.43 -2.75 -11.11
N GLU A 281 -41.29 -2.41 -12.08
CA GLU A 281 -41.77 -1.03 -12.31
C GLU A 281 -42.63 -0.48 -11.16
N ALA A 282 -43.15 -1.34 -10.28
CA ALA A 282 -44.02 -0.97 -9.16
C ALA A 282 -43.69 -1.74 -7.88
N CYS A 283 -43.25 -1.01 -6.84
CA CYS A 283 -43.10 -1.57 -5.50
C CYS A 283 -44.46 -1.49 -4.76
N PRO A 284 -45.03 -2.58 -4.21
CA PRO A 284 -46.38 -2.57 -3.61
C PRO A 284 -46.56 -1.67 -2.38
N ARG A 285 -45.48 -1.15 -1.79
CA ARG A 285 -45.51 -0.36 -0.55
C ARG A 285 -45.28 1.15 -0.73
N HIS A 286 -44.66 1.61 -1.83
CA HIS A 286 -44.43 3.04 -2.10
C HIS A 286 -44.50 3.37 -3.62
N PRO A 287 -45.50 4.12 -4.10
CA PRO A 287 -45.71 4.37 -5.55
C PRO A 287 -44.77 5.40 -6.20
N SER A 288 -43.86 6.03 -5.44
CA SER A 288 -43.06 7.19 -5.89
C SER A 288 -41.58 6.89 -6.20
N GLN A 289 -41.07 5.70 -5.87
CA GLN A 289 -39.68 5.33 -6.17
C GLN A 289 -39.64 4.29 -7.28
N LYS A 290 -39.16 4.69 -8.47
CA LYS A 290 -38.82 3.75 -9.54
C LYS A 290 -37.52 3.06 -9.14
N THR A 291 -37.56 1.75 -8.90
CA THR A 291 -36.38 0.97 -8.46
C THR A 291 -35.43 0.64 -9.62
N ARG A 292 -35.96 0.55 -10.85
CA ARG A 292 -35.21 0.29 -12.09
C ARG A 292 -34.01 1.24 -12.33
N PRO A 293 -34.17 2.59 -12.30
CA PRO A 293 -33.04 3.50 -12.49
C PRO A 293 -31.96 3.42 -11.41
N VAL A 294 -32.31 2.97 -10.19
CA VAL A 294 -31.34 2.77 -9.09
C VAL A 294 -30.47 1.55 -9.37
N TYR A 295 -31.08 0.45 -9.84
CA TYR A 295 -30.34 -0.74 -10.27
C TYR A 295 -29.45 -0.47 -11.49
N ASP A 296 -29.89 0.34 -12.45
CA ASP A 296 -29.07 0.71 -13.61
C ASP A 296 -27.87 1.60 -13.22
N LYS A 297 -28.08 2.55 -12.30
CA LYS A 297 -26.98 3.32 -11.70
C LYS A 297 -26.00 2.41 -10.94
N LEU A 298 -26.49 1.44 -10.16
CA LEU A 298 -25.64 0.45 -9.48
C LEU A 298 -24.82 -0.39 -10.46
N ARG A 299 -25.42 -0.89 -11.54
CA ARG A 299 -24.70 -1.64 -12.60
C ARG A 299 -23.58 -0.79 -13.22
N THR A 300 -23.84 0.50 -13.40
CA THR A 300 -22.86 1.45 -13.94
C THR A 300 -21.70 1.67 -12.97
N ILE A 301 -21.98 1.84 -11.67
CA ILE A 301 -20.95 1.96 -10.62
C ILE A 301 -20.11 0.69 -10.53
N LEU A 302 -20.74 -0.49 -10.50
CA LEU A 302 -20.07 -1.79 -10.40
C LEU A 302 -19.15 -2.10 -11.60
N THR A 303 -19.35 -1.44 -12.74
CA THR A 303 -18.43 -1.54 -13.88
C THR A 303 -17.09 -0.84 -13.61
N GLY A 304 -16.99 -0.01 -12.57
CA GLY A 304 -15.76 0.70 -12.18
C GLY A 304 -15.37 1.89 -13.06
N LYS A 305 -15.94 2.00 -14.26
CA LYS A 305 -15.70 3.12 -15.20
C LYS A 305 -15.97 4.48 -14.55
N GLU A 306 -17.04 4.63 -13.76
CA GLU A 306 -17.35 5.90 -13.09
C GLU A 306 -16.36 6.25 -11.97
N SER A 307 -15.96 5.28 -11.14
CA SER A 307 -14.94 5.48 -10.11
C SER A 307 -13.63 6.00 -10.72
N VAL A 308 -13.20 5.38 -11.83
CA VAL A 308 -11.97 5.76 -12.52
C VAL A 308 -12.08 7.15 -13.16
N LYS A 309 -13.23 7.51 -13.76
CA LYS A 309 -13.48 8.87 -14.28
C LYS A 309 -13.34 9.94 -13.20
N LEU A 310 -13.90 9.68 -12.01
CA LEU A 310 -13.83 10.60 -10.87
C LEU A 310 -12.41 10.79 -10.36
N TYR A 311 -11.66 9.70 -10.20
CA TYR A 311 -10.25 9.76 -9.81
C TYR A 311 -9.37 10.44 -10.87
N ARG A 312 -9.65 10.24 -12.17
CA ARG A 312 -8.97 10.95 -13.25
C ARG A 312 -9.19 12.45 -13.15
N GLU A 313 -10.44 12.88 -12.95
CA GLU A 313 -10.75 14.31 -12.83
C GLU A 313 -10.07 14.95 -11.61
N PHE A 314 -10.02 14.22 -10.49
CA PHE A 314 -9.22 14.59 -9.32
C PHE A 314 -7.75 14.84 -9.66
N LEU A 315 -7.12 13.92 -10.41
CA LEU A 315 -5.71 14.01 -10.80
C LEU A 315 -5.45 15.13 -11.82
N LYS A 316 -6.35 15.32 -12.80
CA LYS A 316 -6.26 16.39 -13.80
C LYS A 316 -6.29 17.77 -13.15
N ARG A 317 -7.20 17.99 -12.20
CA ARG A 317 -7.36 19.28 -11.50
C ARG A 317 -6.21 19.60 -10.55
N ASN A 318 -5.71 18.60 -9.83
CA ASN A 318 -4.69 18.79 -8.79
C ASN A 318 -3.27 18.51 -9.27
N ASN A 319 -2.99 18.58 -10.57
CA ASN A 319 -1.67 18.26 -11.08
C ASN A 319 -0.61 19.27 -10.59
N GLN A 320 0.20 18.88 -9.60
CA GLN A 320 1.33 19.65 -9.05
C GLN A 320 2.69 19.08 -9.49
N THR A 321 2.75 18.49 -10.69
CA THR A 321 4.03 18.02 -11.26
C THR A 321 4.97 19.19 -11.57
N ASP A 322 6.24 19.01 -11.25
CA ASP A 322 7.28 20.01 -11.53
C ASP A 322 8.02 19.65 -12.82
N LEU A 323 7.69 20.36 -13.91
CA LEU A 323 8.33 20.19 -15.22
C LEU A 323 9.83 20.53 -15.20
N LEU A 324 10.30 21.34 -14.23
CA LEU A 324 11.72 21.69 -14.13
C LEU A 324 12.57 20.48 -13.73
N ILE A 325 12.05 19.56 -12.91
CA ILE A 325 12.74 18.33 -12.53
C ILE A 325 12.98 17.46 -13.77
N LEU A 326 11.97 17.33 -14.62
CA LEU A 326 12.06 16.59 -15.88
C LEU A 326 13.04 17.25 -16.85
N LYS A 327 13.01 18.59 -16.99
CA LYS A 327 13.96 19.34 -17.83
C LYS A 327 15.41 19.16 -17.35
N ASN A 328 15.66 19.31 -16.05
CA ASN A 328 17.00 19.09 -15.48
C ASN A 328 17.50 17.65 -15.70
N THR A 329 16.61 16.67 -15.58
CA THR A 329 16.97 15.26 -15.79
C THR A 329 17.23 14.96 -17.27
N LYS A 330 16.42 15.52 -18.17
CA LYS A 330 16.64 15.46 -19.62
C LYS A 330 17.99 16.04 -20.03
N ASP A 331 18.35 17.20 -19.50
CA ASP A 331 19.61 17.88 -19.85
C ASP A 331 20.84 17.14 -19.30
N ALA A 332 20.70 16.44 -18.17
CA ALA A 332 21.78 15.68 -17.55
C ALA A 332 21.99 14.29 -18.18
N LEU A 333 20.92 13.67 -18.68
CA LEU A 333 20.94 12.32 -19.25
C LEU A 333 21.21 12.33 -20.75
N GLU A 334 22.09 11.45 -21.23
CA GLU A 334 22.43 11.39 -22.65
C GLU A 334 21.27 10.79 -23.48
N PRO A 335 20.70 11.52 -24.46
CA PRO A 335 19.51 11.07 -25.21
C PRO A 335 19.70 9.82 -26.07
N ARG A 336 20.92 9.56 -26.53
CA ARG A 336 21.24 8.41 -27.40
C ARG A 336 21.37 7.09 -26.65
N SER A 337 21.51 7.16 -25.33
CA SER A 337 21.61 5.97 -24.50
C SER A 337 20.22 5.40 -24.25
N SER A 338 19.98 4.16 -24.70
CA SER A 338 18.68 3.50 -24.57
C SER A 338 18.21 3.38 -23.12
N ILE A 339 19.12 3.11 -22.18
CA ILE A 339 18.78 3.00 -20.75
C ILE A 339 18.32 4.33 -20.15
N TYR A 340 18.98 5.42 -20.47
CA TYR A 340 18.63 6.75 -19.96
C TYR A 340 17.34 7.27 -20.59
N HIS A 341 17.13 6.97 -21.88
CA HIS A 341 15.86 7.23 -22.53
C HIS A 341 14.71 6.51 -21.81
N THR A 342 14.88 5.20 -21.53
CA THR A 342 13.88 4.42 -20.78
C THR A 342 13.66 4.99 -19.38
N ALA A 343 14.73 5.35 -18.64
CA ALA A 343 14.63 5.96 -17.32
C ALA A 343 13.77 7.24 -17.32
N LEU A 344 14.05 8.16 -18.25
CA LEU A 344 13.33 9.43 -18.36
C LEU A 344 11.89 9.23 -18.82
N THR A 345 11.63 8.28 -19.74
CA THR A 345 10.25 7.94 -20.13
C THR A 345 9.45 7.38 -18.96
N LEU A 346 10.04 6.51 -18.14
CA LEU A 346 9.40 5.95 -16.95
C LEU A 346 9.19 7.01 -15.87
N GLN A 347 10.18 7.87 -15.63
CA GLN A 347 10.05 9.00 -14.71
C GLN A 347 8.89 9.93 -15.11
N ASN A 348 8.81 10.31 -16.38
CA ASN A 348 7.71 11.12 -16.91
C ASN A 348 6.36 10.39 -16.79
N ALA A 349 6.32 9.10 -17.16
CA ALA A 349 5.12 8.28 -17.06
C ALA A 349 4.58 8.21 -15.62
N PHE A 350 5.45 7.99 -14.63
CA PHE A 350 5.04 7.94 -13.22
C PHE A 350 4.62 9.30 -12.69
N MET A 351 5.38 10.37 -12.98
CA MET A 351 5.03 11.73 -12.54
C MET A 351 3.65 12.16 -13.04
N HIS A 352 3.32 11.82 -14.28
CA HIS A 352 2.06 12.21 -14.92
C HIS A 352 0.97 11.12 -14.93
N ALA A 353 1.14 10.04 -14.17
CA ALA A 353 0.22 8.91 -14.18
C ALA A 353 -1.24 9.35 -13.90
N GLY A 354 -2.14 9.06 -14.85
CA GLY A 354 -3.57 9.39 -14.77
C GLY A 354 -3.95 10.88 -14.88
N THR A 355 -2.98 11.79 -15.10
CA THR A 355 -3.23 13.25 -15.21
C THR A 355 -3.59 13.70 -16.62
N THR A 356 -3.48 12.81 -17.62
CA THR A 356 -3.67 13.07 -19.05
C THR A 356 -2.80 14.17 -19.65
N SER A 357 -1.78 14.64 -18.93
CA SER A 357 -0.89 15.71 -19.38
C SER A 357 0.30 15.14 -20.16
N ASP A 358 0.31 15.34 -21.47
CA ASP A 358 1.36 14.91 -22.38
C ASP A 358 2.26 16.08 -22.85
N VAL A 359 2.19 17.22 -22.14
CA VAL A 359 2.91 18.47 -22.45
C VAL A 359 4.41 18.22 -22.61
N PHE A 360 5.02 17.45 -21.70
CA PHE A 360 6.44 17.11 -21.78
C PHE A 360 6.80 16.38 -23.08
N LEU A 361 5.98 15.44 -23.54
CA LEU A 361 6.26 14.67 -24.75
C LEU A 361 6.06 15.54 -26.01
N ARG A 362 5.02 16.38 -26.03
CA ARG A 362 4.75 17.32 -27.13
C ARG A 362 5.84 18.38 -27.28
N GLU A 363 6.37 18.92 -26.18
CA GLU A 363 7.48 19.89 -26.21
C GLU A 363 8.79 19.25 -26.69
N ASN A 364 8.94 17.92 -26.58
CA ASN A 364 10.21 17.22 -26.77
C ASN A 364 10.14 16.10 -27.83
N LEU A 365 9.41 16.33 -28.92
CA LEU A 365 9.25 15.35 -30.01
C LEU A 365 10.58 14.96 -30.68
N GLU A 366 11.53 15.89 -30.82
CA GLU A 366 12.86 15.59 -31.36
C GLU A 366 13.63 14.61 -30.49
N TRP A 367 13.52 14.74 -29.16
CA TRP A 367 14.13 13.83 -28.20
C TRP A 367 13.48 12.46 -28.26
N LEU A 368 12.14 12.41 -28.33
CA LEU A 368 11.39 11.15 -28.48
C LEU A 368 11.74 10.41 -29.79
N GLY A 369 12.03 11.17 -30.86
CA GLY A 369 12.48 10.62 -32.14
C GLY A 369 13.84 9.90 -32.09
N LEU A 370 14.65 10.14 -31.05
CA LEU A 370 15.92 9.46 -30.84
C LEU A 370 15.76 8.06 -30.20
N ALA A 371 14.55 7.68 -29.79
CA ALA A 371 14.27 6.37 -29.22
C ALA A 371 14.47 5.24 -30.25
N SER A 372 15.16 4.17 -29.84
CA SER A 372 15.46 3.00 -30.68
C SER A 372 14.92 1.72 -30.07
N ASN A 373 14.35 0.83 -30.89
CA ASN A 373 13.92 -0.52 -30.51
C ASN A 373 13.01 -0.52 -29.26
N TRP A 374 13.41 -1.21 -28.19
CA TRP A 374 12.65 -1.34 -26.95
C TRP A 374 12.47 -0.04 -26.16
N SER A 375 13.34 0.97 -26.32
CA SER A 375 13.08 2.28 -25.70
C SER A 375 11.94 3.01 -26.40
N LYS A 376 11.72 2.78 -27.70
CA LYS A 376 10.53 3.26 -28.43
C LYS A 376 9.28 2.53 -27.96
N PHE A 377 9.34 1.21 -27.80
CA PHE A 377 8.25 0.42 -27.21
C PHE A 377 7.85 0.97 -25.84
N SER A 378 8.83 1.20 -24.96
CA SER A 378 8.61 1.74 -23.61
C SER A 378 8.07 3.17 -23.64
N ALA A 379 8.51 4.00 -24.58
CA ALA A 379 8.02 5.37 -24.72
C ALA A 379 6.54 5.41 -25.11
N THR A 380 6.13 4.57 -26.07
CA THR A 380 4.72 4.45 -26.47
C THR A 380 3.88 3.82 -25.34
N ALA A 381 4.40 2.81 -24.65
CA ALA A 381 3.75 2.23 -23.46
C ALA A 381 3.52 3.26 -22.34
N GLY A 382 4.47 4.20 -22.16
CA GLY A 382 4.37 5.29 -21.19
C GLY A 382 3.18 6.22 -21.40
N LEU A 383 2.70 6.38 -22.64
CA LEU A 383 1.45 7.11 -22.92
C LEU A 383 0.26 6.45 -22.23
N GLY A 384 0.24 5.11 -22.15
CA GLY A 384 -0.81 4.36 -21.46
C GLY A 384 -0.86 4.65 -19.96
N VAL A 385 0.30 4.88 -19.33
CA VAL A 385 0.39 5.25 -17.91
C VAL A 385 -0.11 6.69 -17.68
N ILE A 386 0.27 7.63 -18.55
CA ILE A 386 -0.14 9.04 -18.47
C ILE A 386 -1.66 9.17 -18.66
N HIS A 387 -2.21 8.45 -19.63
CA HIS A 387 -3.63 8.45 -19.97
C HIS A 387 -4.44 7.36 -19.27
N LYS A 388 -3.91 6.79 -18.18
CA LYS A 388 -4.57 5.74 -17.40
C LYS A 388 -6.00 6.18 -17.00
N GLY A 389 -6.98 5.32 -17.29
CA GLY A 389 -8.39 5.58 -16.98
C GLY A 389 -9.13 6.46 -17.98
N TYR A 390 -8.51 6.86 -19.10
CA TYR A 390 -9.21 7.59 -20.15
C TYR A 390 -9.84 6.66 -21.21
N PHE A 391 -10.95 6.03 -20.85
CA PHE A 391 -11.64 5.04 -21.72
C PHE A 391 -12.12 5.63 -23.06
N GLU A 392 -12.76 6.81 -23.03
CA GLU A 392 -13.50 7.38 -24.18
C GLU A 392 -12.60 7.83 -25.33
N GLN A 393 -11.44 8.43 -25.04
CA GLN A 393 -10.50 8.88 -26.06
C GLN A 393 -9.22 8.04 -26.10
N GLY A 394 -9.10 6.97 -25.30
CA GLY A 394 -7.91 6.12 -25.26
C GLY A 394 -7.55 5.57 -26.63
N GLN A 395 -8.55 5.12 -27.40
CA GLN A 395 -8.34 4.67 -28.79
C GLN A 395 -7.98 5.83 -29.73
N THR A 396 -8.58 7.02 -29.55
CA THR A 396 -8.29 8.19 -30.39
C THR A 396 -6.86 8.71 -30.19
N ILE A 397 -6.40 8.76 -28.93
CA ILE A 397 -5.05 9.23 -28.57
C ILE A 397 -3.98 8.26 -29.08
N LEU A 398 -4.24 6.96 -28.96
CA LEU A 398 -3.33 5.92 -29.44
C LEU A 398 -3.49 5.61 -30.93
N GLY A 399 -4.56 6.09 -31.58
CA GLY A 399 -4.88 5.85 -32.98
C GLY A 399 -3.70 6.02 -33.95
N PRO A 400 -2.89 7.09 -33.86
CA PRO A 400 -1.71 7.27 -34.70
C PRO A 400 -0.60 6.22 -34.51
N TYR A 401 -0.60 5.52 -33.37
CA TYR A 401 0.40 4.53 -32.99
C TYR A 401 -0.14 3.09 -33.05
N LEU A 402 -1.45 2.90 -33.22
CA LEU A 402 -2.07 1.58 -33.36
C LEU A 402 -1.86 1.03 -34.78
N PRO A 403 -1.81 -0.31 -34.93
CA PRO A 403 -1.77 -0.91 -36.25
C PRO A 403 -3.05 -0.54 -37.03
N GLN A 404 -2.90 -0.02 -38.25
CA GLN A 404 -4.05 0.30 -39.10
C GLN A 404 -4.71 -0.99 -39.61
N SER A 405 -6.01 -0.92 -39.94
CA SER A 405 -6.85 -2.04 -40.38
C SER A 405 -6.45 -2.71 -41.72
N GLY A 406 -5.19 -2.59 -42.15
CA GLY A 406 -4.61 -3.16 -43.37
C GLY A 406 -3.27 -3.90 -43.16
N GLY A 407 -2.88 -4.20 -41.91
CA GLY A 407 -1.65 -4.92 -41.57
C GLY A 407 -0.53 -4.04 -41.03
N GLU A 408 0.50 -4.69 -40.46
CA GLU A 408 1.66 -4.04 -39.83
C GLU A 408 2.34 -3.04 -40.78
N SER A 409 2.65 -1.86 -40.27
CA SER A 409 3.31 -0.85 -41.10
C SER A 409 4.78 -1.26 -41.34
N ASN A 410 5.17 -1.41 -42.62
CA ASN A 410 6.53 -1.79 -43.03
C ASN A 410 7.60 -0.68 -42.79
N ILE A 411 7.30 0.31 -41.93
CA ILE A 411 8.23 1.39 -41.60
C ILE A 411 9.23 0.85 -40.56
N PRO A 412 10.55 1.00 -40.78
CA PRO A 412 11.56 0.52 -39.83
C PRO A 412 11.35 1.07 -38.41
N GLY A 413 11.08 0.17 -37.47
CA GLY A 413 10.87 0.49 -36.06
C GLY A 413 9.45 0.95 -35.69
N ALA A 414 8.48 0.87 -36.61
CA ALA A 414 7.06 1.10 -36.29
C ALA A 414 6.48 -0.04 -35.44
N ASN A 415 6.91 -1.28 -35.67
CA ASN A 415 6.43 -2.47 -34.93
C ASN A 415 6.60 -2.34 -33.40
N TYR A 416 7.65 -1.66 -32.94
CA TYR A 416 7.86 -1.38 -31.52
C TYR A 416 6.85 -0.36 -30.97
N SER A 417 6.49 0.64 -31.78
CA SER A 417 5.46 1.60 -31.41
C SER A 417 4.07 0.98 -31.44
N GLU A 418 3.77 0.17 -32.45
CA GLU A 418 2.49 -0.55 -32.58
C GLU A 418 2.29 -1.54 -31.42
N GLY A 419 3.30 -2.35 -31.10
CA GLY A 419 3.26 -3.23 -29.92
C GLY A 419 3.15 -2.43 -28.61
N GLY A 420 3.89 -1.32 -28.49
CA GLY A 420 3.82 -0.45 -27.32
C GLY A 420 2.45 0.22 -27.16
N ALA A 421 1.77 0.54 -28.26
CA ALA A 421 0.42 1.12 -28.27
C ALA A 421 -0.64 0.11 -27.82
N LEU A 422 -0.54 -1.15 -28.25
CA LEU A 422 -1.43 -2.22 -27.77
C LEU A 422 -1.24 -2.48 -26.27
N TYR A 423 0.01 -2.44 -25.78
CA TYR A 423 0.26 -2.54 -24.34
C TYR A 423 -0.26 -1.30 -23.58
N ALA A 424 -0.06 -0.09 -24.13
CA ALA A 424 -0.62 1.14 -23.57
C ALA A 424 -2.15 1.09 -23.48
N LEU A 425 -2.82 0.55 -24.51
CA LEU A 425 -4.27 0.37 -24.51
C LEU A 425 -4.71 -0.58 -23.38
N GLY A 426 -3.95 -1.64 -23.11
CA GLY A 426 -4.18 -2.49 -21.95
C GLY A 426 -4.03 -1.77 -20.62
N LEU A 427 -2.97 -0.96 -20.46
CA LEU A 427 -2.72 -0.18 -19.24
C LEU A 427 -3.79 0.89 -18.95
N ILE A 428 -4.33 1.52 -20.00
CA ILE A 428 -5.42 2.50 -19.87
C ILE A 428 -6.68 1.84 -19.30
N ASN A 429 -6.94 0.60 -19.74
CA ASN A 429 -8.17 -0.13 -19.48
C ASN A 429 -8.00 -1.26 -18.47
N ALA A 430 -6.94 -1.17 -17.64
CA ALA A 430 -6.60 -2.17 -16.66
C ALA A 430 -7.80 -2.46 -15.75
N GLY A 431 -8.35 -3.66 -15.88
CA GLY A 431 -9.44 -4.18 -15.06
C GLY A 431 -10.85 -3.65 -15.30
N CYS A 432 -11.09 -2.90 -16.38
CA CYS A 432 -12.42 -2.41 -16.75
C CYS A 432 -12.72 -2.56 -18.26
N GLY A 433 -11.99 -3.42 -18.96
CA GLY A 433 -11.86 -3.41 -20.42
C GLY A 433 -12.64 -4.47 -21.20
N SER A 434 -13.90 -4.79 -20.88
CA SER A 434 -14.68 -5.81 -21.61
C SER A 434 -14.64 -5.60 -23.14
N ASP A 435 -14.85 -4.36 -23.58
CA ASP A 435 -14.95 -3.99 -25.00
C ASP A 435 -13.57 -3.98 -25.71
N ILE A 436 -12.50 -3.90 -24.93
CA ILE A 436 -11.12 -3.76 -25.42
C ILE A 436 -10.40 -5.08 -25.39
N THR A 437 -10.77 -6.00 -24.49
CA THR A 437 -10.28 -7.37 -24.51
C THR A 437 -10.61 -8.08 -25.83
N THR A 438 -11.81 -7.86 -26.39
CA THR A 438 -12.18 -8.39 -27.71
C THR A 438 -11.32 -7.81 -28.82
N TYR A 439 -11.17 -6.48 -28.88
CA TYR A 439 -10.29 -5.80 -29.83
C TYR A 439 -8.83 -6.30 -29.73
N LEU A 440 -8.29 -6.42 -28.52
CA LEU A 440 -6.93 -6.90 -28.29
C LEU A 440 -6.77 -8.37 -28.70
N ARG A 441 -7.79 -9.22 -28.51
CA ARG A 441 -7.79 -10.61 -29.00
C ARG A 441 -7.77 -10.68 -30.52
N ASP A 442 -8.56 -9.84 -31.19
CA ASP A 442 -8.58 -9.77 -32.65
C ASP A 442 -7.24 -9.26 -33.20
N ALA A 443 -6.68 -8.21 -32.57
CA ALA A 443 -5.35 -7.69 -32.90
C ALA A 443 -4.25 -8.75 -32.68
N LEU A 444 -4.36 -9.53 -31.60
CA LEU A 444 -3.43 -10.61 -31.27
C LEU A 444 -3.46 -11.74 -32.32
N LYS A 445 -4.64 -12.11 -32.81
CA LYS A 445 -4.82 -13.11 -33.88
C LYS A 445 -4.33 -12.61 -35.24
N ALA A 446 -4.51 -11.32 -35.51
CA ALA A 446 -4.12 -10.72 -36.78
C ALA A 446 -2.61 -10.45 -36.87
N ALA A 447 -1.95 -10.16 -35.74
CA ALA A 447 -0.54 -9.83 -35.69
C ALA A 447 0.35 -11.02 -36.08
N GLN A 448 1.40 -10.74 -36.86
CA GLN A 448 2.40 -11.75 -37.28
C GLN A 448 3.79 -11.44 -36.71
N GLY A 449 4.07 -10.18 -36.40
CA GLY A 449 5.32 -9.72 -35.80
C GLY A 449 5.37 -10.01 -34.30
N GLU A 450 6.49 -10.60 -33.87
CA GLU A 450 6.71 -11.02 -32.47
C GLU A 450 6.54 -9.87 -31.45
N VAL A 451 6.96 -8.65 -31.83
CA VAL A 451 6.89 -7.46 -30.96
C VAL A 451 5.46 -6.96 -30.79
N VAL A 452 4.66 -7.03 -31.86
CA VAL A 452 3.25 -6.61 -31.84
C VAL A 452 2.43 -7.65 -31.06
N GLN A 453 2.68 -8.94 -31.30
CA GLN A 453 2.10 -10.04 -30.52
C GLN A 453 2.45 -9.94 -29.02
N HIS A 454 3.70 -9.61 -28.68
CA HIS A 454 4.11 -9.38 -27.29
C HIS A 454 3.33 -8.24 -26.63
N GLY A 455 3.22 -7.09 -27.31
CA GLY A 455 2.46 -5.95 -26.81
C GLY A 455 0.96 -6.23 -26.67
N ALA A 456 0.38 -6.94 -27.65
CA ALA A 456 -1.01 -7.38 -27.62
C ALA A 456 -1.29 -8.37 -26.48
N ALA A 457 -0.39 -9.34 -26.26
CA ALA A 457 -0.51 -10.33 -25.18
C ALA A 457 -0.46 -9.66 -23.80
N LEU A 458 0.55 -8.80 -23.56
CA LEU A 458 0.64 -8.05 -22.30
C LEU A 458 -0.54 -7.11 -22.10
N GLY A 459 -0.97 -6.41 -23.15
CA GLY A 459 -2.14 -5.54 -23.11
C GLY A 459 -3.42 -6.30 -22.76
N LEU A 460 -3.63 -7.47 -23.38
CA LEU A 460 -4.76 -8.35 -23.12
C LEU A 460 -4.74 -8.89 -21.68
N GLY A 461 -3.58 -9.32 -21.19
CA GLY A 461 -3.41 -9.79 -19.81
C GLY A 461 -3.74 -8.73 -18.77
N VAL A 462 -3.29 -7.48 -18.97
CA VAL A 462 -3.58 -6.37 -18.04
C VAL A 462 -5.05 -5.91 -18.15
N ALA A 463 -5.61 -5.84 -19.36
CA ALA A 463 -7.01 -5.46 -19.56
C ALA A 463 -7.99 -6.51 -19.01
N GLY A 464 -7.69 -7.80 -19.19
CA GLY A 464 -8.52 -8.94 -18.79
C GLY A 464 -8.10 -9.59 -17.46
N MET A 465 -7.43 -8.85 -16.58
CA MET A 465 -6.86 -9.38 -15.33
C MET A 465 -7.94 -9.95 -14.39
N GLY A 466 -7.97 -11.26 -14.18
CA GLY A 466 -8.95 -11.92 -13.32
C GLY A 466 -10.36 -12.06 -13.93
N SER A 467 -10.46 -12.01 -15.26
CA SER A 467 -11.71 -12.26 -16.01
C SER A 467 -12.06 -13.74 -16.17
N LYS A 468 -11.13 -14.67 -15.89
CA LYS A 468 -11.32 -16.13 -16.02
C LYS A 468 -11.78 -16.60 -17.41
N SER A 469 -11.53 -15.80 -18.45
CA SER A 469 -11.93 -16.14 -19.83
C SER A 469 -11.05 -17.26 -20.39
N LEU A 470 -11.65 -18.45 -20.56
CA LEU A 470 -10.99 -19.59 -21.20
C LEU A 470 -10.61 -19.31 -22.66
N GLU A 471 -11.40 -18.49 -23.35
CA GLU A 471 -11.12 -18.18 -24.75
C GLU A 471 -9.85 -17.32 -24.91
N ALA A 472 -9.65 -16.34 -24.02
CA ALA A 472 -8.42 -15.54 -24.01
C ALA A 472 -7.20 -16.40 -23.66
N PHE A 473 -7.37 -17.38 -22.76
CA PHE A 473 -6.32 -18.34 -22.43
C PHE A 473 -5.92 -19.21 -23.63
N GLU A 474 -6.88 -19.75 -24.37
CA GLU A 474 -6.61 -20.56 -25.57
C GLU A 474 -5.95 -19.74 -26.69
N ASP A 475 -6.39 -18.49 -26.90
CA ASP A 475 -5.77 -17.59 -27.87
C ASP A 475 -4.30 -17.30 -27.53
N LEU A 476 -3.99 -17.08 -26.25
CA LEU A 476 -2.61 -16.89 -25.76
C LEU A 476 -1.78 -18.17 -25.84
N LYS A 477 -2.41 -19.34 -25.61
CA LYS A 477 -1.76 -20.64 -25.73
C LYS A 477 -1.30 -20.93 -27.16
N ASN A 478 -2.09 -20.56 -28.16
CA ASN A 478 -1.71 -20.73 -29.56
C ASN A 478 -0.43 -19.96 -29.92
N ILE A 479 -0.23 -18.79 -29.32
CA ILE A 479 0.97 -17.96 -29.53
C ILE A 479 2.17 -18.54 -28.79
N LEU A 480 1.93 -19.05 -27.59
CA LEU A 480 2.95 -19.76 -26.82
C LEU A 480 3.50 -20.94 -27.63
N PHE A 481 2.64 -21.72 -28.28
CA PHE A 481 3.03 -22.86 -29.14
C PHE A 481 3.72 -22.47 -30.45
N THR A 482 3.73 -21.19 -30.81
CA THR A 482 4.54 -20.68 -31.92
C THR A 482 6.03 -20.65 -31.55
N ASP A 483 6.37 -20.83 -30.26
CA ASP A 483 7.74 -20.92 -29.71
C ASP A 483 8.61 -19.68 -30.00
N SER A 484 7.98 -18.51 -30.11
CA SER A 484 8.69 -17.23 -30.22
C SER A 484 9.11 -16.74 -28.83
N ALA A 485 10.40 -16.47 -28.64
CA ALA A 485 10.96 -16.12 -27.34
C ALA A 485 10.37 -14.85 -26.71
N VAL A 486 10.01 -13.83 -27.51
CA VAL A 486 9.48 -12.55 -27.02
C VAL A 486 7.96 -12.58 -26.88
N ALA A 487 7.25 -13.07 -27.90
CA ALA A 487 5.80 -13.20 -27.85
C ALA A 487 5.36 -14.22 -26.76
N GLY A 488 6.09 -15.33 -26.63
CA GLY A 488 5.85 -16.36 -25.63
C GLY A 488 6.06 -15.90 -24.19
N GLU A 489 7.01 -15.00 -23.93
CA GLU A 489 7.18 -14.37 -22.61
C GLU A 489 5.95 -13.52 -22.24
N GLY A 490 5.48 -12.68 -23.18
CA GLY A 490 4.28 -11.87 -22.99
C GLY A 490 3.03 -12.73 -22.79
N ALA A 491 2.89 -13.80 -23.57
CA ALA A 491 1.81 -14.76 -23.47
C ALA A 491 1.80 -15.49 -22.11
N GLY A 492 2.97 -15.95 -21.63
CA GLY A 492 3.08 -16.63 -20.34
C GLY A 492 2.63 -15.77 -19.16
N TYR A 493 3.03 -14.49 -19.12
CA TYR A 493 2.52 -13.55 -18.11
C TYR A 493 1.00 -13.34 -18.26
N ALA A 494 0.53 -13.09 -19.48
CA ALA A 494 -0.87 -12.80 -19.76
C ALA A 494 -1.81 -13.96 -19.40
N MET A 495 -1.42 -15.22 -19.65
CA MET A 495 -2.18 -16.41 -19.26
C MET A 495 -2.43 -16.44 -17.75
N GLY A 496 -1.40 -16.14 -16.95
CA GLY A 496 -1.53 -16.05 -15.49
C GLY A 496 -2.36 -14.86 -15.03
N LEU A 497 -2.27 -13.71 -15.70
CA LEU A 497 -3.07 -12.52 -15.39
C LEU A 497 -4.56 -12.73 -15.67
N VAL A 498 -4.91 -13.39 -16.78
CA VAL A 498 -6.32 -13.72 -17.12
C VAL A 498 -6.90 -14.72 -16.11
N MET A 499 -6.12 -15.73 -15.71
CA MET A 499 -6.52 -16.79 -14.78
C MET A 499 -6.16 -16.51 -13.31
N LEU A 500 -5.96 -15.24 -12.96
CA LEU A 500 -5.53 -14.80 -11.63
C LEU A 500 -6.44 -15.34 -10.52
N GLY A 501 -5.85 -16.00 -9.52
CA GLY A 501 -6.55 -16.46 -8.32
C GLY A 501 -7.60 -17.55 -8.56
N THR A 502 -7.55 -18.29 -9.67
CA THR A 502 -8.48 -19.39 -9.96
C THR A 502 -8.06 -20.74 -9.35
N ALA A 503 -6.76 -20.95 -9.11
CA ALA A 503 -6.19 -22.27 -8.77
C ALA A 503 -6.61 -23.41 -9.71
N ALA A 504 -6.91 -23.11 -10.98
CA ALA A 504 -7.35 -24.12 -11.94
C ALA A 504 -6.20 -25.09 -12.30
N ALA A 505 -6.38 -26.38 -11.99
CA ALA A 505 -5.34 -27.39 -12.17
C ALA A 505 -4.99 -27.64 -13.65
N ASP A 506 -5.95 -27.50 -14.57
CA ASP A 506 -5.74 -27.77 -15.99
C ASP A 506 -4.79 -26.73 -16.64
N PRO A 507 -5.06 -25.41 -16.55
CA PRO A 507 -4.11 -24.37 -16.99
C PRO A 507 -2.72 -24.53 -16.40
N VAL A 508 -2.61 -24.81 -15.08
CA VAL A 508 -1.31 -24.95 -14.41
C VAL A 508 -0.54 -26.14 -14.97
N ARG A 509 -1.20 -27.27 -15.20
CA ARG A 509 -0.57 -28.48 -15.75
C ARG A 509 -0.06 -28.24 -17.16
N GLU A 510 -0.85 -27.60 -18.02
CA GLU A 510 -0.45 -27.28 -19.40
C GLU A 510 0.75 -26.32 -19.42
N MET A 511 0.69 -25.24 -18.61
CA MET A 511 1.79 -24.28 -18.51
C MET A 511 3.08 -24.91 -17.97
N LEU A 512 2.99 -25.75 -16.95
CA LEU A 512 4.15 -26.43 -16.37
C LEU A 512 4.75 -27.46 -17.32
N GLN A 513 3.90 -28.20 -18.06
CA GLN A 513 4.37 -29.14 -19.07
C GLN A 513 5.17 -28.41 -20.15
N TYR A 514 4.61 -27.33 -20.71
CA TYR A 514 5.29 -26.57 -21.74
C TYR A 514 6.58 -25.91 -21.22
N ALA A 515 6.59 -25.39 -19.99
CA ALA A 515 7.78 -24.82 -19.38
C ALA A 515 8.93 -25.83 -19.26
N ARG A 516 8.65 -27.13 -19.08
CA ARG A 516 9.67 -28.19 -19.05
C ARG A 516 10.17 -28.60 -20.44
N GLU A 517 9.36 -28.41 -21.47
CA GLU A 517 9.68 -28.78 -22.85
C GLU A 517 10.52 -27.70 -23.55
N THR A 518 10.18 -26.42 -23.32
CA THR A 518 10.86 -25.29 -23.96
C THR A 518 12.30 -25.10 -23.48
N GLN A 519 13.16 -24.55 -24.35
CA GLN A 519 14.53 -24.16 -24.02
C GLN A 519 14.70 -22.64 -23.87
N HIS A 520 13.65 -21.87 -24.15
CA HIS A 520 13.69 -20.42 -24.11
C HIS A 520 13.47 -19.89 -22.68
N GLU A 521 14.53 -19.41 -22.03
CA GLU A 521 14.48 -18.87 -20.66
C GLU A 521 13.38 -17.82 -20.45
N LYS A 522 13.11 -16.98 -21.45
CA LYS A 522 12.07 -15.94 -21.41
C LYS A 522 10.66 -16.54 -21.30
N ILE A 523 10.40 -17.61 -22.06
CA ILE A 523 9.13 -18.33 -22.03
C ILE A 523 8.97 -19.04 -20.69
N ILE A 524 10.01 -19.74 -20.24
CA ILE A 524 10.03 -20.40 -18.93
C ILE A 524 9.75 -19.40 -17.81
N ARG A 525 10.37 -18.21 -17.84
CA ARG A 525 10.14 -17.15 -16.85
C ARG A 525 8.71 -16.62 -16.88
N GLY A 526 8.18 -16.34 -18.07
CA GLY A 526 6.79 -15.89 -18.25
C GLY A 526 5.79 -16.91 -17.71
N LEU A 527 5.99 -18.20 -17.99
CA LEU A 527 5.16 -19.30 -17.49
C LEU A 527 5.30 -19.50 -15.99
N ALA A 528 6.52 -19.46 -15.46
CA ALA A 528 6.80 -19.63 -14.04
C ALA A 528 6.09 -18.55 -13.20
N MET A 529 6.13 -17.29 -13.66
CA MET A 529 5.38 -16.19 -13.05
C MET A 529 3.88 -16.27 -13.31
N GLY A 530 3.47 -16.73 -14.50
CA GLY A 530 2.07 -16.98 -14.82
C GLY A 530 1.40 -18.01 -13.90
N ILE A 531 2.11 -19.10 -13.59
CA ILE A 531 1.68 -20.11 -12.59
C ILE A 531 1.56 -19.47 -11.20
N ALA A 532 2.49 -18.59 -10.82
CA ALA A 532 2.41 -17.88 -9.55
C ALA A 532 1.16 -16.99 -9.44
N PHE A 533 0.73 -16.32 -10.52
CA PHE A 533 -0.49 -15.52 -10.55
C PHE A 533 -1.77 -16.37 -10.39
N ILE A 534 -1.81 -17.58 -10.96
CA ILE A 534 -2.98 -18.47 -10.83
C ILE A 534 -3.29 -18.82 -9.36
N TYR A 535 -2.25 -18.93 -8.52
CA TYR A 535 -2.36 -19.26 -7.09
C TYR A 535 -2.50 -18.05 -6.15
N TYR A 536 -2.73 -16.85 -6.68
CA TYR A 536 -2.93 -15.65 -5.87
C TYR A 536 -4.04 -15.84 -4.82
N GLY A 537 -3.70 -15.66 -3.54
CA GLY A 537 -4.65 -15.71 -2.42
C GLY A 537 -5.18 -17.11 -2.03
N ARG A 538 -4.60 -18.19 -2.60
CA ARG A 538 -5.11 -19.57 -2.45
C ARG A 538 -4.44 -20.40 -1.35
N GLN A 539 -3.46 -19.82 -0.63
CA GLN A 539 -2.82 -20.40 0.56
C GLN A 539 -2.44 -21.90 0.39
N GLU A 540 -3.01 -22.79 1.22
CA GLU A 540 -2.69 -24.23 1.28
C GLU A 540 -2.91 -24.97 -0.04
N GLU A 541 -3.85 -24.53 -0.89
CA GLU A 541 -4.09 -25.15 -2.21
C GLU A 541 -2.87 -25.03 -3.14
N ALA A 542 -1.98 -24.06 -2.87
CA ALA A 542 -0.76 -23.86 -3.65
C ALA A 542 0.42 -24.72 -3.17
N ASP A 543 0.37 -25.30 -1.97
CA ASP A 543 1.54 -25.94 -1.34
C ASP A 543 2.10 -27.11 -2.14
N GLU A 544 1.24 -27.91 -2.79
CA GLU A 544 1.68 -29.03 -3.64
C GLU A 544 2.48 -28.53 -4.85
N THR A 545 1.94 -27.55 -5.56
CA THR A 545 2.59 -26.97 -6.75
C THR A 545 3.85 -26.19 -6.37
N ILE A 546 3.87 -25.49 -5.23
CA ILE A 546 5.07 -24.81 -4.73
C ILE A 546 6.18 -25.81 -4.44
N LYS A 547 5.88 -26.93 -3.76
CA LYS A 547 6.87 -27.99 -3.50
C LYS A 547 7.41 -28.58 -4.79
N LEU A 548 6.54 -28.79 -5.78
CA LEU A 548 6.94 -29.28 -7.11
C LEU A 548 7.92 -28.31 -7.77
N LEU A 549 7.58 -27.02 -7.85
CA LEU A 549 8.41 -25.98 -8.47
C LEU A 549 9.76 -25.79 -7.76
N LEU A 550 9.79 -25.83 -6.42
CA LEU A 550 11.02 -25.66 -5.65
C LEU A 550 11.98 -26.87 -5.75
N THR A 551 11.46 -28.04 -6.11
CA THR A 551 12.28 -29.27 -6.30
C THR A 551 12.88 -29.35 -7.71
N GLU A 552 12.43 -28.51 -8.64
CA GLU A 552 12.92 -28.50 -10.01
C GLU A 552 14.40 -28.14 -10.11
N LYS A 553 15.07 -28.77 -11.08
CA LYS A 553 16.50 -28.50 -11.36
C LYS A 553 16.71 -27.11 -11.94
N ASP A 554 15.76 -26.63 -12.74
CA ASP A 554 15.82 -25.32 -13.37
C ASP A 554 15.64 -24.19 -12.33
N PRO A 555 16.62 -23.27 -12.18
CA PRO A 555 16.49 -22.11 -11.31
C PRO A 555 15.30 -21.20 -11.63
N ILE A 556 14.85 -21.10 -12.89
CA ILE A 556 13.74 -20.22 -13.28
C ILE A 556 12.40 -20.77 -12.77
N LEU A 557 12.24 -22.09 -12.76
CA LEU A 557 11.06 -22.72 -12.16
C LEU A 557 11.06 -22.58 -10.63
N ARG A 558 12.22 -22.72 -9.98
CA ARG A 558 12.35 -22.42 -8.54
C ARG A 558 12.04 -20.96 -8.22
N TYR A 559 12.48 -20.03 -9.09
CA TYR A 559 12.14 -18.62 -9.02
C TYR A 559 10.63 -18.39 -9.05
N GLY A 560 9.91 -19.02 -9.98
CA GLY A 560 8.45 -19.02 -10.00
C GLY A 560 7.82 -19.62 -8.74
N GLY A 561 8.38 -20.72 -8.21
CA GLY A 561 7.93 -21.33 -6.95
C GLY A 561 8.03 -20.39 -5.75
N VAL A 562 9.07 -19.55 -5.68
CA VAL A 562 9.23 -18.53 -4.65
C VAL A 562 8.16 -17.44 -4.76
N TYR A 563 7.84 -16.97 -5.97
CA TYR A 563 6.75 -15.99 -6.17
C TYR A 563 5.36 -16.61 -5.98
N ALA A 564 5.17 -17.89 -6.34
CA ALA A 564 3.93 -18.61 -6.08
C ALA A 564 3.66 -18.69 -4.57
N MET A 565 4.67 -18.98 -3.76
CA MET A 565 4.56 -18.92 -2.30
C MET A 565 4.26 -17.50 -1.80
N ALA A 566 4.88 -16.47 -2.39
CA ALA A 566 4.64 -15.08 -2.01
C ALA A 566 3.21 -14.61 -2.29
N LEU A 567 2.67 -14.98 -3.45
CA LEU A 567 1.32 -14.60 -3.88
C LEU A 567 0.23 -15.44 -3.23
N ALA A 568 0.49 -16.73 -2.96
CA ALA A 568 -0.46 -17.60 -2.25
C ALA A 568 -0.70 -17.14 -0.81
N TYR A 569 0.37 -16.71 -0.12
CA TYR A 569 0.33 -16.24 1.27
C TYR A 569 0.36 -14.70 1.41
N ALA A 570 0.02 -13.96 0.34
CA ALA A 570 0.09 -12.51 0.33
C ALA A 570 -0.74 -11.88 1.47
N GLY A 571 -0.08 -11.09 2.32
CA GLY A 571 -0.72 -10.39 3.44
C GLY A 571 -1.26 -11.29 4.57
N THR A 572 -0.78 -12.52 4.69
CA THR A 572 -1.16 -13.43 5.80
C THR A 572 -0.13 -13.43 6.94
N ALA A 573 1.11 -12.98 6.68
CA ALA A 573 2.22 -13.04 7.63
C ALA A 573 2.49 -14.44 8.24
N ASN A 574 2.23 -15.52 7.48
CA ASN A 574 2.45 -16.88 7.97
C ASN A 574 3.93 -17.16 8.26
N ASN A 575 4.21 -17.58 9.50
CA ASN A 575 5.56 -17.90 9.99
C ASN A 575 6.23 -19.03 9.20
N ASP A 576 5.49 -20.04 8.75
CA ASP A 576 6.07 -21.15 8.01
C ASP A 576 6.55 -20.73 6.62
N ALA A 577 5.77 -19.88 5.94
CA ALA A 577 6.15 -19.34 4.65
C ALA A 577 7.35 -18.38 4.77
N VAL A 578 7.38 -17.54 5.81
CA VAL A 578 8.54 -16.68 6.12
C VAL A 578 9.79 -17.53 6.41
N ARG A 579 9.69 -18.59 7.23
CA ARG A 579 10.80 -19.50 7.53
C ARG A 579 11.32 -20.18 6.27
N LYS A 580 10.44 -20.70 5.41
CA LYS A 580 10.81 -21.32 4.12
C LYS A 580 11.54 -20.33 3.22
N LEU A 581 11.02 -19.11 3.06
CA LEU A 581 11.67 -18.05 2.26
C LEU A 581 13.06 -17.69 2.78
N LEU A 582 13.21 -17.50 4.09
CA LEU A 582 14.50 -17.21 4.70
C LEU A 582 15.50 -18.36 4.51
N HIS A 583 15.04 -19.61 4.62
CA HIS A 583 15.87 -20.77 4.34
C HIS A 583 16.32 -20.81 2.87
N ILE A 584 15.41 -20.58 1.91
CA ILE A 584 15.72 -20.55 0.47
C ILE A 584 16.72 -19.43 0.15
N ALA A 585 16.58 -18.25 0.77
CA ALA A 585 17.47 -17.12 0.57
C ALA A 585 18.95 -17.41 0.93
N VAL A 586 19.21 -18.38 1.80
CA VAL A 586 20.56 -18.79 2.21
C VAL A 586 21.00 -20.09 1.52
N SER A 587 20.09 -21.06 1.37
CA SER A 587 20.42 -22.42 0.93
C SER A 587 20.48 -22.60 -0.59
N ASP A 588 19.69 -21.87 -1.38
CA ASP A 588 19.70 -22.04 -2.84
C ASP A 588 21.05 -21.58 -3.42
N THR A 589 21.48 -22.17 -4.53
CA THR A 589 22.73 -21.83 -5.21
C THR A 589 22.56 -20.69 -6.21
N SER A 590 21.34 -20.43 -6.70
CA SER A 590 21.05 -19.40 -7.69
C SER A 590 20.81 -18.04 -7.04
N ASP A 591 21.54 -17.03 -7.50
CA ASP A 591 21.41 -15.66 -7.02
C ASP A 591 20.05 -15.03 -7.33
N ASP A 592 19.40 -15.43 -8.43
CA ASP A 592 18.07 -14.93 -8.79
C ASP A 592 16.98 -15.44 -7.86
N VAL A 593 17.07 -16.71 -7.45
CA VAL A 593 16.16 -17.32 -6.47
C VAL A 593 16.38 -16.69 -5.09
N ARG A 594 17.63 -16.41 -4.72
CA ARG A 594 17.96 -15.69 -3.46
C ARG A 594 17.35 -14.28 -3.44
N ARG A 595 17.53 -13.51 -4.52
CA ARG A 595 16.93 -12.16 -4.64
C ARG A 595 15.40 -12.22 -4.56
N ALA A 596 14.78 -13.17 -5.25
CA ALA A 596 13.34 -13.40 -5.20
C ALA A 596 12.87 -13.71 -3.78
N ALA A 597 13.56 -14.61 -3.08
CA ALA A 597 13.15 -15.05 -1.74
C ALA A 597 13.10 -13.90 -0.74
N VAL A 598 14.10 -13.00 -0.79
CA VAL A 598 14.11 -11.80 0.07
C VAL A 598 13.05 -10.78 -0.38
N THR A 599 12.89 -10.56 -1.68
CA THR A 599 11.89 -9.62 -2.22
C THR A 599 10.47 -10.05 -1.87
N SER A 600 10.21 -11.37 -1.91
CA SER A 600 8.93 -12.00 -1.58
C SER A 600 8.48 -11.76 -0.14
N LEU A 601 9.39 -11.52 0.81
CA LEU A 601 9.04 -11.18 2.19
C LEU A 601 8.14 -9.93 2.28
N ALA A 602 8.29 -8.99 1.34
CA ALA A 602 7.42 -7.81 1.30
C ALA A 602 5.96 -8.17 1.04
N PHE A 603 5.69 -9.10 0.13
CA PHE A 603 4.32 -9.52 -0.20
C PHE A 603 3.67 -10.35 0.91
N LEU A 604 4.43 -11.01 1.79
CA LEU A 604 3.87 -11.67 2.97
C LEU A 604 3.57 -10.67 4.11
N LEU A 605 4.46 -9.69 4.32
CA LEU A 605 4.48 -8.85 5.52
C LEU A 605 3.98 -7.41 5.30
N PHE A 606 3.51 -7.03 4.11
CA PHE A 606 3.05 -5.65 3.84
C PHE A 606 1.88 -5.18 4.73
N LYS A 607 1.14 -6.09 5.37
CA LYS A 607 0.14 -5.72 6.38
C LYS A 607 0.74 -5.15 7.67
N ASN A 608 1.94 -5.59 8.01
CA ASN A 608 2.67 -5.20 9.21
C ASN A 608 4.05 -4.61 8.84
N PRO A 609 4.09 -3.40 8.25
CA PRO A 609 5.32 -2.80 7.73
C PRO A 609 6.40 -2.60 8.78
N ALA A 610 6.04 -2.46 10.07
CA ALA A 610 6.99 -2.30 11.16
C ALA A 610 7.86 -3.55 11.43
N GLN A 611 7.40 -4.74 11.04
CA GLN A 611 8.17 -5.98 11.27
C GLN A 611 9.26 -6.21 10.22
N VAL A 612 9.08 -5.65 9.02
CA VAL A 612 9.96 -5.92 7.86
C VAL A 612 11.40 -5.42 8.08
N PRO A 613 11.64 -4.18 8.56
CA PRO A 613 13.00 -3.71 8.86
C PRO A 613 13.77 -4.66 9.78
N ARG A 614 13.10 -5.18 10.82
CA ARG A 614 13.73 -6.08 11.80
C ARG A 614 14.16 -7.42 11.20
N VAL A 615 13.37 -7.98 10.28
CA VAL A 615 13.69 -9.25 9.61
C VAL A 615 14.79 -9.05 8.55
N VAL A 616 14.73 -7.93 7.83
CA VAL A 616 15.58 -7.67 6.66
C VAL A 616 16.94 -7.06 7.03
N GLN A 617 17.09 -6.46 8.22
CA GLN A 617 18.34 -5.83 8.66
C GLN A 617 19.55 -6.77 8.55
N LEU A 618 19.43 -8.02 8.99
CA LEU A 618 20.52 -9.01 8.88
C LEU A 618 20.82 -9.38 7.43
N LEU A 619 19.80 -9.36 6.55
CA LEU A 619 19.95 -9.66 5.13
C LEU A 619 20.58 -8.49 4.36
N SER A 620 20.36 -7.25 4.79
CA SER A 620 20.99 -6.06 4.19
C SER A 620 22.51 -6.00 4.40
N GLU A 621 23.02 -6.66 5.44
CA GLU A 621 24.46 -6.75 5.74
C GLU A 621 25.13 -7.98 5.10
N SER A 622 24.38 -8.79 4.35
CA SER A 622 24.90 -9.99 3.71
C SER A 622 26.03 -9.67 2.73
N TYR A 623 27.02 -10.56 2.63
CA TYR A 623 28.10 -10.44 1.65
C TYR A 623 27.59 -10.55 0.21
N ASN A 624 26.48 -11.27 -0.02
CA ASN A 624 25.93 -11.50 -1.35
C ASN A 624 25.15 -10.26 -1.84
N PRO A 625 25.56 -9.61 -2.95
CA PRO A 625 24.89 -8.42 -3.46
C PRO A 625 23.43 -8.63 -3.89
N HIS A 626 23.06 -9.83 -4.37
CA HIS A 626 21.68 -10.14 -4.79
C HIS A 626 20.72 -10.20 -3.60
N VAL A 627 21.19 -10.71 -2.45
CA VAL A 627 20.45 -10.70 -1.18
C VAL A 627 20.26 -9.27 -0.70
N ARG A 628 21.33 -8.44 -0.74
CA ARG A 628 21.25 -7.00 -0.41
C ARG A 628 20.28 -6.27 -1.33
N CYS A 629 20.34 -6.50 -2.64
CA CYS A 629 19.40 -5.92 -3.59
C CYS A 629 17.95 -6.34 -3.29
N GLY A 630 17.70 -7.63 -3.00
CA GLY A 630 16.37 -8.11 -2.60
C GLY A 630 15.87 -7.44 -1.32
N ALA A 631 16.77 -7.20 -0.35
CA ALA A 631 16.46 -6.48 0.88
C ALA A 631 16.01 -5.03 0.61
N THR A 632 16.66 -4.32 -0.32
CA THR A 632 16.23 -2.95 -0.67
C THR A 632 14.81 -2.90 -1.22
N LEU A 633 14.49 -3.78 -2.18
CA LEU A 633 13.17 -3.83 -2.80
C LEU A 633 12.11 -4.32 -1.80
N ALA A 634 12.46 -5.24 -0.90
CA ALA A 634 11.55 -5.71 0.13
C ALA A 634 11.14 -4.57 1.08
N LEU A 635 12.09 -3.76 1.53
CA LEU A 635 11.82 -2.57 2.35
C LEU A 635 11.00 -1.53 1.58
N GLY A 636 11.35 -1.28 0.31
CA GLY A 636 10.65 -0.32 -0.54
C GLY A 636 9.17 -0.65 -0.73
N ILE A 637 8.86 -1.92 -1.03
CA ILE A 637 7.50 -2.39 -1.30
C ILE A 637 6.68 -2.50 -0.02
N ALA A 638 7.24 -3.06 1.05
CA ALA A 638 6.51 -3.27 2.30
C ALA A 638 6.24 -1.96 3.05
N CYS A 639 7.19 -1.02 3.04
CA CYS A 639 7.09 0.25 3.76
C CYS A 639 6.65 1.41 2.84
N ALA A 640 6.12 1.12 1.65
CA ALA A 640 5.68 2.14 0.69
C ALA A 640 4.65 3.09 1.31
N GLY A 641 4.84 4.40 1.13
CA GLY A 641 3.94 5.44 1.64
C GLY A 641 3.89 5.61 3.17
N THR A 642 4.61 4.81 3.95
CA THR A 642 4.60 4.87 5.43
C THR A 642 5.57 5.89 6.01
N GLY A 643 6.67 6.21 5.32
CA GLY A 643 7.70 7.12 5.82
C GLY A 643 8.46 6.62 7.06
N LEU A 644 8.52 5.29 7.27
CA LEU A 644 9.09 4.70 8.49
C LEU A 644 10.61 4.96 8.61
N PRO A 645 11.09 5.56 9.73
CA PRO A 645 12.49 5.99 9.87
C PRO A 645 13.48 4.82 9.85
N ASP A 646 13.19 3.72 10.54
CA ASP A 646 14.05 2.53 10.60
C ASP A 646 14.38 1.97 9.20
N ALA A 647 13.41 2.00 8.27
CA ALA A 647 13.62 1.56 6.89
C ALA A 647 14.55 2.51 6.14
N ILE A 648 14.45 3.83 6.37
CA ILE A 648 15.32 4.84 5.77
C ILE A 648 16.75 4.66 6.29
N GLU A 649 16.93 4.47 7.60
CA GLU A 649 18.25 4.27 8.22
C GLU A 649 18.99 3.05 7.66
N ILE A 650 18.27 1.97 7.33
CA ILE A 650 18.85 0.80 6.67
C ILE A 650 19.21 1.10 5.20
N LEU A 651 18.38 1.86 4.47
CA LEU A 651 18.59 2.14 3.04
C LEU A 651 19.67 3.20 2.79
N GLU A 652 19.88 4.16 3.69
CA GLU A 652 20.89 5.20 3.53
C GLU A 652 22.32 4.66 3.27
N PRO A 653 22.87 3.72 4.05
CA PRO A 653 24.18 3.14 3.75
C PRO A 653 24.18 2.35 2.43
N MET A 654 23.06 1.70 2.06
CA MET A 654 22.95 0.93 0.82
C MET A 654 23.01 1.81 -0.44
N THR A 655 22.66 3.10 -0.33
CA THR A 655 22.89 4.06 -1.44
C THR A 655 24.37 4.30 -1.75
N LYS A 656 25.27 3.89 -0.86
CA LYS A 656 26.73 3.99 -1.02
C LYS A 656 27.39 2.62 -1.18
N ASP A 657 26.61 1.57 -1.44
CA ASP A 657 27.16 0.23 -1.67
C ASP A 657 28.11 0.24 -2.87
N SER A 658 29.16 -0.60 -2.81
CA SER A 658 30.09 -0.82 -3.91
C SER A 658 29.41 -1.28 -5.20
N VAL A 659 28.31 -2.03 -5.10
CA VAL A 659 27.62 -2.65 -6.24
C VAL A 659 26.51 -1.74 -6.77
N ASP A 660 26.52 -1.53 -8.08
CA ASP A 660 25.65 -0.61 -8.81
C ASP A 660 24.15 -0.95 -8.74
N PHE A 661 23.77 -2.21 -8.95
CA PHE A 661 22.36 -2.63 -8.89
C PHE A 661 21.77 -2.62 -7.48
N VAL A 662 22.60 -2.73 -6.44
CA VAL A 662 22.17 -2.53 -5.04
C VAL A 662 21.85 -1.06 -4.80
N ARG A 663 22.68 -0.14 -5.31
CA ARG A 663 22.40 1.30 -5.26
C ARG A 663 21.14 1.66 -6.04
N GLN A 664 20.93 1.05 -7.21
CA GLN A 664 19.70 1.20 -7.99
C GLN A 664 18.46 0.82 -7.17
N GLY A 665 18.48 -0.37 -6.54
CA GLY A 665 17.40 -0.83 -5.67
C GLY A 665 17.17 0.10 -4.47
N ALA A 666 18.24 0.60 -3.85
CA ALA A 666 18.15 1.53 -2.72
C ALA A 666 17.49 2.86 -3.10
N PHE A 667 17.84 3.45 -4.26
CA PHE A 667 17.20 4.67 -4.74
C PHE A 667 15.73 4.47 -5.11
N ILE A 668 15.38 3.35 -5.74
CA ILE A 668 13.99 3.03 -6.03
C ILE A 668 13.18 2.86 -4.74
N ALA A 669 13.72 2.11 -3.76
CA ALA A 669 13.07 1.86 -2.48
C ALA A 669 12.85 3.13 -1.65
N LEU A 670 13.84 4.02 -1.59
CA LEU A 670 13.71 5.33 -0.94
C LEU A 670 12.61 6.18 -1.60
N GLY A 671 12.48 6.12 -2.93
CA GLY A 671 11.38 6.77 -3.66
C GLY A 671 10.00 6.24 -3.28
N MET A 672 9.86 4.91 -3.13
CA MET A 672 8.60 4.27 -2.73
C MET A 672 8.19 4.59 -1.28
N ILE A 673 9.14 4.63 -0.36
CA ILE A 673 8.86 4.91 1.06
C ILE A 673 8.44 6.38 1.27
N LEU A 674 9.06 7.30 0.52
CA LEU A 674 8.84 8.74 0.65
C LEU A 674 7.72 9.29 -0.25
N VAL A 675 6.95 8.42 -0.92
CA VAL A 675 5.79 8.85 -1.72
C VAL A 675 4.78 9.55 -0.82
N GLU A 676 4.24 10.67 -1.29
CA GLU A 676 3.27 11.51 -0.58
C GLU A 676 3.67 12.05 0.80
N GLN A 677 4.92 11.89 1.23
CA GLN A 677 5.39 12.43 2.51
C GLN A 677 5.75 13.92 2.40
N SER A 678 5.52 14.67 3.47
CA SER A 678 5.86 16.10 3.56
C SER A 678 7.21 16.29 4.23
N GLU A 679 7.78 17.49 4.10
CA GLU A 679 9.03 17.87 4.78
C GLU A 679 8.88 17.85 6.31
N ALA A 680 7.69 18.13 6.81
CA ALA A 680 7.41 18.16 8.24
C ALA A 680 7.14 16.76 8.83
N SER A 681 6.59 15.82 8.04
CA SER A 681 6.42 14.43 8.47
C SER A 681 7.73 13.64 8.40
N SER A 682 8.54 13.88 7.37
CA SER A 682 9.81 13.18 7.15
C SER A 682 10.93 14.17 6.77
N PRO A 683 11.83 14.55 7.70
CA PRO A 683 12.92 15.49 7.39
C PRO A 683 13.92 14.92 6.37
N SER A 684 13.92 13.61 6.13
CA SER A 684 14.79 12.90 5.20
C SER A 684 14.47 13.14 3.71
N ILE A 685 13.34 13.78 3.37
CA ILE A 685 12.95 13.98 1.96
C ILE A 685 13.86 14.99 1.23
N ILE A 686 14.22 16.09 1.88
CA ILE A 686 15.11 17.13 1.32
C ILE A 686 16.50 16.57 0.99
N PRO A 687 17.22 15.93 1.93
CA PRO A 687 18.53 15.36 1.63
C PRO A 687 18.44 14.26 0.58
N THR A 688 17.36 13.47 0.55
CA THR A 688 17.16 12.42 -0.46
C THR A 688 16.95 13.00 -1.86
N ARG A 689 16.14 14.04 -2.02
CA ARG A 689 15.99 14.74 -3.31
C ARG A 689 17.31 15.35 -3.79
N ALA A 690 18.08 15.96 -2.88
CA ALA A 690 19.40 16.49 -3.19
C ALA A 690 20.38 15.39 -3.63
N LYS A 691 20.33 14.20 -2.98
CA LYS A 691 21.11 13.02 -3.39
C LYS A 691 20.74 12.60 -4.82
N TYR A 692 19.45 12.50 -5.17
CA TYR A 692 19.04 12.15 -6.54
C TYR A 692 19.53 13.15 -7.59
N THR A 693 19.36 14.45 -7.36
CA THR A 693 19.85 15.47 -8.30
C THR A 693 21.37 15.39 -8.48
N LYS A 694 22.12 15.15 -7.39
CA LYS A 694 23.56 14.96 -7.46
C LYS A 694 23.94 13.75 -8.31
N VAL A 695 23.36 12.57 -8.03
CA VAL A 695 23.68 11.33 -8.76
C VAL A 695 23.30 11.43 -10.24
N ILE A 696 22.15 12.03 -10.56
CA ILE A 696 21.69 12.20 -11.95
C ILE A 696 22.61 13.15 -12.72
N SER A 697 23.10 14.21 -12.09
CA SER A 697 23.97 15.21 -12.73
C SER A 697 25.43 14.77 -12.85
N ASP A 698 25.91 13.89 -11.98
CA ASP A 698 27.26 13.36 -12.04
C ASP A 698 27.40 12.36 -13.20
N LYS A 699 28.43 12.56 -14.02
CA LYS A 699 28.75 11.69 -15.15
C LYS A 699 29.63 10.50 -14.76
N HIS A 700 30.28 10.57 -13.61
CA HIS A 700 31.16 9.51 -13.09
C HIS A 700 30.39 8.44 -12.32
N GLU A 701 29.11 8.67 -12.06
CA GLU A 701 28.22 7.69 -11.45
C GLU A 701 27.79 6.60 -12.45
N ASP A 702 27.58 5.39 -11.94
CA ASP A 702 27.20 4.25 -12.76
C ASP A 702 25.82 4.43 -13.42
N PRO A 703 25.61 3.97 -14.67
CA PRO A 703 24.35 4.11 -15.38
C PRO A 703 23.14 3.55 -14.62
N MET A 704 23.31 2.44 -13.90
CA MET A 704 22.24 1.80 -13.10
C MET A 704 21.85 2.64 -11.89
N ALA A 705 22.81 3.28 -11.22
CA ALA A 705 22.54 4.19 -10.11
C ALA A 705 21.77 5.43 -10.59
N ARG A 706 22.14 5.98 -11.75
CA ARG A 706 21.41 7.09 -12.39
C ARG A 706 20.00 6.68 -12.80
N PHE A 707 19.83 5.49 -13.37
CA PHE A 707 18.51 4.92 -13.70
C PHE A 707 17.63 4.79 -12.46
N GLY A 708 18.16 4.23 -11.37
CA GLY A 708 17.44 4.09 -10.10
C GLY A 708 17.06 5.44 -9.47
N ALA A 709 17.94 6.44 -9.53
CA ALA A 709 17.65 7.79 -9.04
C ALA A 709 16.55 8.49 -9.85
N SER A 710 16.53 8.35 -11.18
CA SER A 710 15.47 8.89 -12.05
C SER A 710 14.10 8.27 -11.75
N ILE A 711 14.04 6.95 -11.61
CA ILE A 711 12.79 6.25 -11.24
C ILE A 711 12.36 6.61 -9.82
N GLY A 712 13.31 6.68 -8.86
CA GLY A 712 13.04 7.09 -7.49
C GLY A 712 12.43 8.50 -7.41
N GLN A 713 12.92 9.45 -8.21
CA GLN A 713 12.28 10.76 -8.36
C GLN A 713 10.86 10.65 -8.96
N GLY A 714 10.68 9.80 -9.97
CA GLY A 714 9.38 9.51 -10.58
C GLY A 714 8.35 9.01 -9.57
N PHE A 715 8.76 8.15 -8.62
CA PHE A 715 7.87 7.67 -7.55
C PHE A 715 7.50 8.76 -6.53
N ILE A 716 8.44 9.60 -6.10
CA ILE A 716 8.13 10.67 -5.15
C ILE A 716 7.14 11.68 -5.75
N ASP A 717 7.30 11.99 -7.04
CA ASP A 717 6.46 12.97 -7.75
C ASP A 717 5.28 12.31 -8.51
N ALA A 718 4.97 11.04 -8.21
CA ALA A 718 3.97 10.27 -8.95
C ALA A 718 2.58 10.92 -8.93
N GLY A 719 1.86 10.85 -10.05
CA GLY A 719 0.47 11.35 -10.21
C GLY A 719 0.27 12.81 -9.81
N GLY A 720 1.27 13.66 -10.00
CA GLY A 720 1.24 15.05 -9.52
C GLY A 720 1.27 15.18 -8.00
N ARG A 721 1.89 14.22 -7.31
CA ARG A 721 2.00 14.11 -5.83
C ARG A 721 0.66 13.86 -5.14
N ASN A 722 -0.24 13.15 -5.82
CA ASN A 722 -1.59 12.83 -5.35
C ASN A 722 -1.90 11.34 -5.33
N VAL A 723 -0.92 10.50 -5.66
CA VAL A 723 -1.05 9.04 -5.62
C VAL A 723 -0.05 8.45 -4.63
N THR A 724 -0.51 7.45 -3.90
CA THR A 724 0.33 6.62 -3.03
C THR A 724 0.50 5.24 -3.61
N ILE A 725 1.52 4.52 -3.15
CA ILE A 725 1.71 3.10 -3.45
C ILE A 725 1.18 2.33 -2.25
N SER A 726 0.04 1.65 -2.41
CA SER A 726 -0.55 0.81 -1.37
C SER A 726 -0.94 -0.54 -1.93
N LEU A 727 -0.49 -1.62 -1.27
CA LEU A 727 -0.89 -3.00 -1.55
C LEU A 727 -2.22 -3.37 -0.88
N GLN A 728 -2.73 -2.50 -0.01
CA GLN A 728 -4.00 -2.65 0.68
C GLN A 728 -5.03 -1.67 0.12
N SER A 729 -6.27 -2.14 0.01
CA SER A 729 -7.42 -1.24 -0.10
C SER A 729 -7.62 -0.48 1.21
N ARG A 730 -8.29 0.67 1.14
CA ARG A 730 -8.65 1.45 2.34
C ARG A 730 -9.49 0.66 3.34
N ALA A 731 -10.25 -0.33 2.87
CA ALA A 731 -11.03 -1.25 3.71
C ALA A 731 -10.18 -2.35 4.39
N GLY A 732 -8.86 -2.37 4.20
CA GLY A 732 -7.97 -3.40 4.77
C GLY A 732 -8.01 -4.76 4.06
N SER A 733 -8.67 -4.84 2.89
CA SER A 733 -8.55 -5.98 1.97
C SER A 733 -7.29 -5.84 1.09
N THR A 734 -6.84 -6.95 0.50
CA THR A 734 -5.69 -6.94 -0.41
C THR A 734 -6.10 -6.39 -1.77
N ASN A 735 -5.36 -5.42 -2.32
CA ASN A 735 -5.60 -4.92 -3.67
C ASN A 735 -4.86 -5.81 -4.68
N THR A 736 -5.61 -6.59 -5.45
CA THR A 736 -5.08 -7.53 -6.44
C THR A 736 -4.23 -6.84 -7.51
N SER A 737 -4.75 -5.73 -8.05
CA SER A 737 -4.08 -4.95 -9.10
C SER A 737 -2.74 -4.36 -8.65
N ALA A 738 -2.68 -3.87 -7.41
CA ALA A 738 -1.47 -3.29 -6.84
C ALA A 738 -0.39 -4.36 -6.58
N ILE A 739 -0.76 -5.50 -6.00
CA ILE A 739 0.18 -6.59 -5.70
C ILE A 739 0.75 -7.18 -6.99
N VAL A 740 -0.12 -7.51 -7.95
CA VAL A 740 0.30 -8.02 -9.26
C VAL A 740 1.17 -7.00 -10.01
N GLY A 741 0.79 -5.72 -9.99
CA GLY A 741 1.56 -4.63 -10.59
C GLY A 741 2.97 -4.51 -10.01
N MET A 742 3.12 -4.62 -8.69
CA MET A 742 4.42 -4.58 -8.03
C MET A 742 5.26 -5.84 -8.25
N VAL A 743 4.63 -7.01 -8.36
CA VAL A 743 5.34 -8.25 -8.75
C VAL A 743 5.88 -8.15 -10.18
N MET A 744 5.07 -7.64 -11.11
CA MET A 744 5.50 -7.39 -12.50
C MET A 744 6.60 -6.33 -12.56
N PHE A 745 6.49 -5.26 -11.76
CA PHE A 745 7.55 -4.27 -11.62
C PHE A 745 8.86 -4.93 -11.18
N CYS A 746 8.86 -5.83 -10.19
CA CYS A 746 10.08 -6.53 -9.75
C CYS A 746 10.79 -7.33 -10.85
N GLN A 747 10.12 -7.64 -11.96
CA GLN A 747 10.70 -8.33 -13.12
C GLN A 747 11.44 -7.42 -14.11
N PHE A 748 11.52 -6.10 -13.84
CA PHE A 748 12.14 -5.15 -14.77
C PHE A 748 13.61 -5.46 -15.12
N TRP A 749 14.31 -6.24 -14.27
CA TRP A 749 15.68 -6.69 -14.49
C TRP A 749 15.86 -7.47 -15.78
N TYR A 750 14.89 -8.33 -16.10
CA TYR A 750 14.93 -9.14 -17.32
C TYR A 750 14.23 -8.45 -18.48
N TRP A 751 13.22 -7.62 -18.17
CA TRP A 751 12.42 -6.94 -19.18
C TRP A 751 11.96 -5.56 -18.71
N TYR A 752 12.67 -4.51 -19.12
CA TYR A 752 12.39 -3.12 -18.73
C TYR A 752 10.93 -2.67 -18.94
N PRO A 753 10.22 -3.02 -20.04
CA PRO A 753 8.83 -2.60 -20.23
C PRO A 753 7.85 -3.05 -19.13
N LEU A 754 8.18 -4.09 -18.34
CA LEU A 754 7.33 -4.51 -17.23
C LEU A 754 7.29 -3.48 -16.08
N ALA A 755 8.24 -2.53 -16.06
CA ALA A 755 8.25 -1.45 -15.08
C ALA A 755 6.98 -0.57 -15.15
N HIS A 756 6.33 -0.47 -16.31
CA HIS A 756 5.08 0.30 -16.48
C HIS A 756 3.93 -0.23 -15.61
N CYS A 757 3.94 -1.52 -15.25
CA CYS A 757 2.94 -2.14 -14.37
C CYS A 757 2.94 -1.56 -12.94
N ALA A 758 3.98 -0.82 -12.52
CA ALA A 758 3.96 -0.13 -11.24
C ALA A 758 2.78 0.86 -11.12
N CYS A 759 2.26 1.37 -12.25
CA CYS A 759 1.11 2.25 -12.26
C CYS A 759 -0.17 1.61 -11.70
N LEU A 760 -0.27 0.27 -11.70
CA LEU A 760 -1.39 -0.46 -11.11
C LEU A 760 -1.42 -0.34 -9.59
N ALA A 761 -0.28 -0.09 -8.95
CA ALA A 761 -0.19 0.13 -7.51
C ALA A 761 -0.48 1.58 -7.09
N PHE A 762 -0.54 2.52 -8.04
CA PHE A 762 -0.86 3.91 -7.76
C PHE A 762 -2.33 4.07 -7.41
N SER A 763 -2.58 4.37 -6.14
CA SER A 763 -3.90 4.63 -5.58
C SER A 763 -4.03 6.12 -5.27
N PRO A 764 -4.91 6.87 -5.95
CA PRO A 764 -5.13 8.29 -5.68
C PRO A 764 -5.62 8.52 -4.24
N THR A 765 -5.06 9.50 -3.55
CA THR A 765 -5.43 9.82 -2.16
C THR A 765 -6.16 11.17 -2.10
N GLY A 766 -7.49 11.11 -2.20
CA GLY A 766 -8.34 12.30 -2.19
C GLY A 766 -9.72 12.00 -1.66
N ILE A 767 -10.42 13.04 -1.20
CA ILE A 767 -11.84 12.97 -0.86
C ILE A 767 -12.63 13.52 -2.04
N ILE A 768 -13.54 12.71 -2.57
CA ILE A 768 -14.45 13.03 -3.66
C ILE A 768 -15.87 12.85 -3.12
N GLY A 769 -16.53 13.95 -2.81
CA GLY A 769 -17.93 13.95 -2.39
C GLY A 769 -18.87 13.97 -3.60
N LEU A 770 -19.88 13.11 -3.59
CA LEU A 770 -20.95 13.04 -4.59
C LEU A 770 -22.33 13.11 -3.94
N ASN A 771 -23.31 13.63 -4.67
CA ASN A 771 -24.72 13.57 -4.29
C ASN A 771 -25.40 12.27 -4.78
N GLY A 772 -26.68 12.07 -4.46
CA GLY A 772 -27.48 10.90 -4.90
C GLY A 772 -27.66 10.78 -6.42
N ASP A 773 -27.34 11.83 -7.19
CA ASP A 773 -27.33 11.85 -8.65
C ASP A 773 -25.94 11.66 -9.26
N LEU A 774 -24.94 11.31 -8.45
CA LEU A 774 -23.54 11.10 -8.87
C LEU A 774 -22.86 12.36 -9.42
N LYS A 775 -23.37 13.54 -9.07
CA LYS A 775 -22.72 14.83 -9.34
C LYS A 775 -21.92 15.29 -8.14
N ALA A 776 -20.81 15.97 -8.37
CA ALA A 776 -19.95 16.49 -7.31
C ALA A 776 -20.39 17.90 -6.88
N PRO A 777 -20.95 18.09 -5.67
CA PRO A 777 -21.25 19.42 -5.15
C PRO A 777 -19.97 20.15 -4.70
N LYS A 778 -20.01 21.49 -4.70
CA LYS A 778 -19.00 22.31 -4.04
C LYS A 778 -19.29 22.38 -2.55
N PHE A 779 -18.38 21.88 -1.73
CA PHE A 779 -18.41 22.03 -0.28
C PHE A 779 -16.99 22.00 0.28
N ASP A 780 -16.83 22.55 1.48
CA ASP A 780 -15.57 22.56 2.22
C ASP A 780 -15.66 21.67 3.46
N TYR A 781 -14.58 20.96 3.78
CA TYR A 781 -14.42 20.20 5.02
C TYR A 781 -13.19 20.70 5.79
N ILE A 782 -13.13 20.40 7.09
CA ILE A 782 -12.09 20.92 7.99
C ILE A 782 -11.03 19.84 8.24
N SER A 783 -9.76 20.19 8.03
CA SER A 783 -8.61 19.42 8.51
C SER A 783 -8.08 20.05 9.81
N ASN A 784 -8.19 19.33 10.92
CA ASN A 784 -7.75 19.76 12.25
C ASN A 784 -6.25 19.50 12.46
N ALA A 785 -5.41 19.98 11.54
CA ALA A 785 -3.98 19.85 11.60
C ALA A 785 -3.30 21.10 11.03
N LYS A 786 -2.00 21.26 11.35
CA LYS A 786 -1.17 22.32 10.77
C LYS A 786 -0.99 22.05 9.27
N PRO A 787 -1.23 23.03 8.38
CA PRO A 787 -1.08 22.85 6.93
C PRO A 787 0.30 22.34 6.51
N SER A 788 1.37 22.77 7.20
CA SER A 788 2.74 22.33 6.89
C SER A 788 2.95 20.82 7.00
N LEU A 789 2.18 20.13 7.84
CA LEU A 789 2.32 18.70 8.07
C LEU A 789 1.85 17.88 6.87
N PHE A 790 0.93 18.42 6.06
CA PHE A 790 0.34 17.74 4.90
C PHE A 790 0.49 18.52 3.59
N ALA A 791 1.27 19.60 3.60
CA ALA A 791 1.50 20.43 2.41
C ALA A 791 2.23 19.65 1.31
N TYR A 792 1.99 20.07 0.06
CA TYR A 792 2.83 19.64 -1.05
C TYR A 792 4.28 20.08 -0.82
N PRO A 793 5.26 19.25 -1.21
CA PRO A 793 6.65 19.69 -1.32
C PRO A 793 6.74 20.96 -2.15
N LEU A 794 7.61 21.89 -1.75
CA LEU A 794 7.79 23.14 -2.48
C LEU A 794 8.32 22.85 -3.90
N SER A 795 7.73 23.47 -4.92
CA SER A 795 8.22 23.38 -6.29
C SER A 795 9.66 23.90 -6.38
N THR A 796 10.48 23.26 -7.21
CA THR A 796 11.87 23.66 -7.36
C THR A 796 11.91 25.06 -7.98
N LYS A 797 12.53 26.01 -7.28
CA LYS A 797 12.69 27.36 -7.82
C LYS A 797 13.66 27.28 -9.00
N PRO A 798 13.36 27.94 -10.14
CA PRO A 798 14.34 28.04 -11.21
C PRO A 798 15.62 28.62 -10.61
N PRO A 799 16.81 28.12 -10.99
CA PRO A 799 18.05 28.65 -10.45
C PRO A 799 18.04 30.16 -10.70
N LYS A 800 17.92 30.95 -9.62
CA LYS A 800 18.19 32.39 -9.70
C LYS A 800 19.59 32.46 -10.26
N LYS A 801 19.75 32.97 -11.48
CA LYS A 801 21.01 33.10 -12.21
C LYS A 801 22.13 33.51 -11.25
N GLU A 802 22.83 32.53 -10.68
CA GLU A 802 24.05 32.73 -9.87
C GLU A 802 25.16 33.32 -10.75
N THR A 803 24.96 33.35 -12.06
CA THR A 803 25.79 34.13 -12.97
C THR A 803 25.85 35.59 -12.54
N ALA A 804 24.79 36.19 -11.98
CA ALA A 804 24.85 37.58 -11.52
C ALA A 804 25.74 37.76 -10.28
N THR A 805 25.76 36.80 -9.34
CA THR A 805 26.60 36.88 -8.13
C THR A 805 28.04 36.45 -8.41
N LYS A 806 28.28 35.45 -9.26
CA LYS A 806 29.64 35.03 -9.67
C LYS A 806 30.29 36.07 -10.58
N VAL A 807 29.53 36.72 -11.48
CA VAL A 807 30.04 37.83 -12.30
C VAL A 807 30.27 39.06 -11.43
N ALA A 808 29.39 39.41 -10.50
CA ALA A 808 29.66 40.52 -9.57
C ALA A 808 30.91 40.27 -8.71
N THR A 809 31.11 39.05 -8.21
CA THR A 809 32.30 38.69 -7.42
C THR A 809 33.58 38.64 -8.29
N ALA A 810 33.49 38.18 -9.54
CA ALA A 810 34.59 38.19 -10.50
C ALA A 810 34.95 39.61 -10.96
N VAL A 811 33.96 40.48 -11.15
CA VAL A 811 34.16 41.89 -11.50
C VAL A 811 34.74 42.64 -10.31
N LEU A 812 34.28 42.41 -9.08
CA LEU A 812 34.84 43.04 -7.88
C LEU A 812 36.28 42.57 -7.61
N SER A 813 36.57 41.28 -7.78
CA SER A 813 37.93 40.74 -7.59
C SER A 813 38.90 41.18 -8.69
N THR A 814 38.48 41.26 -9.95
CA THR A 814 39.32 41.80 -11.04
C THR A 814 39.51 43.31 -10.91
N THR A 815 38.48 44.07 -10.56
CA THR A 815 38.56 45.52 -10.36
C THR A 815 39.47 45.89 -9.18
N ALA A 816 39.40 45.13 -8.07
CA ALA A 816 40.32 45.30 -6.94
C ALA A 816 41.77 44.95 -7.31
N LYS A 817 41.99 43.89 -8.10
CA LYS A 817 43.32 43.49 -8.57
C LYS A 817 43.92 44.51 -9.54
N VAL A 818 43.10 45.10 -10.41
CA VAL A 818 43.54 46.15 -11.36
C VAL A 818 43.90 47.42 -10.60
N LYS A 819 43.05 47.90 -9.67
CA LYS A 819 43.37 49.07 -8.81
C LYS A 819 44.63 48.84 -7.95
N ALA A 820 44.82 47.63 -7.43
CA ALA A 820 46.04 47.28 -6.68
C ALA A 820 47.29 47.24 -7.59
N ARG A 821 47.14 46.83 -8.85
CA ARG A 821 48.23 46.78 -9.83
C ARG A 821 48.59 48.18 -10.36
N GLU A 822 47.62 49.06 -10.53
CA GLU A 822 47.83 50.47 -10.88
C GLU A 822 48.52 51.21 -9.74
N LYS A 823 48.10 51.01 -8.47
CA LYS A 823 48.83 51.53 -7.31
C LYS A 823 50.28 51.03 -7.24
N LYS A 824 50.53 49.76 -7.58
CA LYS A 824 51.89 49.20 -7.62
C LYS A 824 52.73 49.73 -8.78
N LYS A 825 52.13 50.03 -9.94
CA LYS A 825 52.82 50.67 -11.07
C LYS A 825 53.14 52.13 -10.78
N ALA A 826 52.18 52.88 -10.23
CA ALA A 826 52.39 54.27 -9.82
C ALA A 826 53.47 54.39 -8.71
N ALA A 827 53.59 53.39 -7.83
CA ALA A 827 54.66 53.33 -6.83
C ALA A 827 56.02 52.87 -7.40
N ALA A 828 56.06 52.24 -8.57
CA ALA A 828 57.30 51.74 -9.20
C ALA A 828 57.92 52.73 -10.21
N GLU A 829 57.14 53.68 -10.74
CA GLU A 829 57.61 54.71 -11.67
C GLU A 829 58.06 56.01 -10.97
N GLY A 830 58.01 56.07 -9.64
CA GLY A 830 58.30 57.28 -8.84
C GLY A 830 59.75 57.45 -8.33
N ASP A 831 60.71 56.62 -8.75
CA ASP A 831 62.06 56.59 -8.13
C ASP A 831 63.24 56.81 -9.11
N SER A 832 63.04 57.60 -10.18
CA SER A 832 64.17 58.10 -10.98
C SER A 832 63.93 59.46 -11.63
N MET A 833 64.76 60.43 -11.19
CA MET A 833 65.04 61.79 -11.71
C MET A 833 64.14 62.95 -11.28
N ASP A 834 64.71 63.77 -10.39
CA ASP A 834 64.36 65.17 -10.16
C ASP A 834 65.63 66.04 -10.37
N LEU A 835 65.64 66.88 -11.42
CA LEU A 835 66.56 68.01 -11.61
C LEU A 835 65.84 69.13 -12.39
N VAL A 836 65.51 70.20 -11.65
CA VAL A 836 65.43 71.64 -12.02
C VAL A 836 64.40 72.12 -13.08
N LYS A 837 63.24 72.52 -12.53
CA LYS A 837 62.21 73.57 -12.81
C LYS A 837 62.51 74.75 -13.78
N PRO A 838 61.47 75.41 -14.39
CA PRO A 838 60.53 76.29 -13.64
C PRO A 838 59.02 76.30 -14.00
N PHE A 839 58.21 76.53 -12.93
CA PHE A 839 56.89 77.23 -12.80
C PHE A 839 55.68 76.75 -13.64
N ASP A 840 54.47 76.47 -13.10
CA ASP A 840 53.64 77.22 -12.14
C ASP A 840 52.60 76.35 -11.34
N THR A 841 52.35 76.73 -10.07
CA THR A 841 51.19 76.60 -9.12
C THR A 841 50.02 75.57 -9.32
N LYS A 842 49.36 74.92 -8.34
CA LYS A 842 49.19 74.97 -6.86
C LYS A 842 48.48 73.68 -6.32
N GLN A 843 48.77 73.28 -5.07
CA GLN A 843 48.20 72.20 -4.21
C GLN A 843 46.80 72.54 -3.63
N GLU A 844 46.01 71.70 -2.92
CA GLU A 844 46.19 70.86 -1.68
C GLU A 844 45.04 69.81 -1.55
N GLY A 845 45.01 68.71 -0.75
CA GLY A 845 45.84 68.07 0.30
C GLY A 845 44.96 66.98 1.03
N ASP A 846 45.39 65.71 1.15
CA ASP A 846 46.01 64.98 2.31
C ASP A 846 45.00 64.55 3.42
N ALA A 847 44.74 63.28 3.80
CA ALA A 847 45.54 62.11 4.27
C ALA A 847 46.11 62.24 5.69
N ASP A 848 45.92 61.20 6.53
CA ASP A 848 47.01 60.66 7.35
C ASP A 848 46.74 59.23 7.85
N VAL A 849 47.81 58.45 7.97
CA VAL A 849 47.90 57.03 8.38
C VAL A 849 49.03 56.94 9.39
N ASP A 850 48.98 56.04 10.38
CA ASP A 850 50.25 55.54 10.94
C ASP A 850 50.24 54.09 11.46
N MET A 851 51.43 53.48 11.34
CA MET A 851 51.81 52.05 11.46
C MET A 851 52.11 51.55 12.90
N LYS A 852 52.05 50.22 13.15
CA LYS A 852 53.23 49.33 13.38
C LYS A 852 52.95 47.90 13.92
N THR A 853 53.62 46.92 13.28
CA THR A 853 54.36 45.68 13.70
C THR A 853 53.83 44.58 14.65
N ASP A 854 53.91 43.35 14.10
CA ASP A 854 54.42 42.02 14.55
C ASP A 854 54.00 41.23 15.81
N GLU A 855 53.67 39.95 15.50
CA GLU A 855 53.78 38.63 16.17
C GLU A 855 53.12 38.23 17.52
N ALA A 856 52.66 36.96 17.50
CA ALA A 856 52.39 35.99 18.57
C ALA A 856 51.07 36.05 19.38
N SER A 857 50.36 34.91 19.40
CA SER A 857 49.24 34.52 20.30
C SER A 857 49.78 33.87 21.60
N PRO A 858 49.01 33.48 22.66
CA PRO A 858 47.54 33.50 22.89
C PRO A 858 47.08 33.89 24.35
N ARG A 859 45.74 33.84 24.58
CA ARG A 859 44.95 33.57 25.84
C ARG A 859 44.26 34.71 26.63
N ASP A 860 42.95 34.52 26.76
CA ASP A 860 41.98 34.72 27.86
C ASP A 860 41.93 36.00 28.73
N GLY A 861 40.70 36.49 28.97
CA GLY A 861 40.30 37.07 30.26
C GLY A 861 39.61 38.45 30.23
N ASP A 862 38.30 38.45 29.97
CA ASP A 862 37.19 39.08 30.71
C ASP A 862 37.30 40.47 31.43
N VAL A 863 36.13 41.16 31.46
CA VAL A 863 35.65 42.22 32.38
C VAL A 863 35.82 43.72 32.00
N SER A 864 34.68 44.32 31.62
CA SER A 864 34.36 45.78 31.55
C SER A 864 34.40 46.48 32.93
N PRO A 865 34.47 47.84 33.04
CA PRO A 865 33.20 48.61 33.15
C PRO A 865 33.23 50.11 32.71
N ILE A 866 32.08 50.59 32.19
CA ILE A 866 31.29 51.80 32.59
C ILE A 866 32.06 53.17 32.65
N THR A 867 31.75 54.26 31.93
CA THR A 867 30.50 55.06 31.91
C THR A 867 30.57 56.29 30.98
N GLN A 868 29.39 56.83 30.62
CA GLN A 868 29.02 58.20 30.12
C GLN A 868 29.14 58.46 28.60
N SER A 869 28.07 58.33 27.77
CA SER A 869 26.86 59.20 27.56
C SER A 869 27.24 60.63 27.13
N VAL A 870 26.79 61.28 26.04
CA VAL A 870 25.69 61.21 25.04
C VAL A 870 26.14 62.22 23.93
N SER A 871 25.93 62.10 22.62
CA SER A 871 24.69 62.16 21.84
C SER A 871 25.01 62.20 20.31
N ASN A 872 24.09 61.68 19.49
CA ASN A 872 23.93 61.80 18.01
C ASN A 872 24.42 60.63 17.12
N LEU A 873 23.49 59.71 16.84
CA LEU A 873 23.52 58.73 15.73
C LEU A 873 22.11 58.64 15.12
N PRO A 874 21.95 58.63 13.78
CA PRO A 874 20.84 58.00 13.09
C PRO A 874 21.12 56.49 12.89
N GLU A 875 20.07 55.68 13.01
CA GLU A 875 20.08 54.22 13.20
C GLU A 875 20.64 53.39 12.02
N GLU A 876 21.68 52.60 12.30
CA GLU A 876 21.93 51.31 11.62
C GLU A 876 21.15 50.20 12.35
N SER A 877 20.15 49.62 11.68
CA SER A 877 19.52 48.37 12.13
C SER A 877 20.23 47.17 11.52
N LYS A 878 21.02 46.47 12.35
CA LYS A 878 21.37 45.06 12.16
C LYS A 878 20.09 44.24 11.96
N PRO A 879 20.10 43.15 11.17
CA PRO A 879 18.93 42.29 11.01
C PRO A 879 18.75 41.40 12.25
N SER A 880 18.22 41.97 13.33
CA SER A 880 17.52 41.19 14.36
C SER A 880 16.05 41.13 13.99
N THR A 881 15.67 40.12 13.22
CA THR A 881 14.42 39.41 13.48
C THR A 881 14.59 38.03 12.88
N SER A 882 14.75 37.04 13.76
CA SER A 882 14.03 35.79 13.57
C SER A 882 12.60 36.18 13.19
N LYS A 883 12.27 36.15 11.89
CA LYS A 883 10.87 36.08 11.50
C LYS A 883 10.38 34.81 12.16
N ALA A 884 9.72 34.97 13.30
CA ALA A 884 8.79 33.98 13.80
C ALA A 884 8.00 33.56 12.56
N LYS A 885 8.14 32.29 12.16
CA LYS A 885 7.21 31.69 11.21
C LYS A 885 5.83 32.12 11.72
N LYS A 886 5.05 32.85 10.90
CA LYS A 886 3.67 33.21 11.26
C LYS A 886 3.05 31.97 11.88
N ALA A 887 2.54 32.08 13.11
CA ALA A 887 1.91 30.94 13.78
C ALA A 887 0.91 30.34 12.81
N GLU A 888 1.20 29.12 12.34
CA GLU A 888 0.37 28.48 11.32
C GLU A 888 -1.01 28.25 11.89
N PRO A 889 -2.08 28.43 11.09
CA PRO A 889 -3.43 28.14 11.55
C PRO A 889 -3.50 26.67 11.99
N SER A 890 -4.20 26.42 13.10
CA SER A 890 -4.34 25.07 13.67
C SER A 890 -5.33 24.18 12.90
N PHE A 891 -6.10 24.78 11.99
CA PHE A 891 -7.06 24.10 11.12
C PHE A 891 -7.01 24.71 9.71
N GLU A 892 -7.32 23.89 8.71
CA GLU A 892 -7.41 24.27 7.30
C GLU A 892 -8.77 23.86 6.73
N GLN A 893 -9.45 24.75 6.02
CA GLN A 893 -10.64 24.41 5.24
C GLN A 893 -10.21 23.98 3.84
N ARG A 894 -10.73 22.85 3.37
CA ARG A 894 -10.38 22.29 2.06
C ARG A 894 -11.61 21.98 1.24
N PRO A 895 -11.61 22.32 -0.06
CA PRO A 895 -12.74 22.03 -0.94
C PRO A 895 -12.80 20.56 -1.33
N ASN A 896 -13.97 20.14 -1.83
CA ASN A 896 -14.14 18.88 -2.54
C ASN A 896 -13.07 18.71 -3.64
N PHE A 897 -12.67 17.45 -3.92
CA PHE A 897 -11.51 17.10 -4.76
C PHE A 897 -10.15 17.52 -4.19
N SER A 898 -10.03 17.72 -2.88
CA SER A 898 -8.72 17.94 -2.25
C SER A 898 -7.99 16.64 -1.93
N ARG A 899 -6.66 16.65 -2.11
CA ARG A 899 -5.76 15.55 -1.71
C ARG A 899 -5.81 15.31 -0.20
N VAL A 900 -5.90 14.07 0.25
CA VAL A 900 -5.87 13.72 1.67
C VAL A 900 -5.02 12.49 1.87
N THR A 901 -3.94 12.60 2.64
CA THR A 901 -3.09 11.45 2.94
C THR A 901 -3.73 10.51 3.97
N PRO A 902 -3.37 9.21 4.01
CA PRO A 902 -3.90 8.29 5.01
C PRO A 902 -3.72 8.76 6.45
N ALA A 903 -2.58 9.37 6.77
CA ALA A 903 -2.31 9.95 8.10
C ALA A 903 -3.15 11.20 8.40
N GLN A 904 -3.63 11.91 7.37
CA GLN A 904 -4.48 13.11 7.52
C GLN A 904 -5.94 12.76 7.83
N LEU A 905 -6.42 11.57 7.43
CA LEU A 905 -7.83 11.16 7.60
C LEU A 905 -8.31 11.27 9.05
N ALA A 906 -7.46 10.90 10.01
CA ALA A 906 -7.79 10.96 11.44
C ALA A 906 -8.08 12.39 11.95
N TYR A 907 -7.63 13.43 11.24
CA TYR A 907 -7.81 14.84 11.59
C TYR A 907 -8.96 15.52 10.84
N ILE A 908 -9.63 14.82 9.91
CA ILE A 908 -10.70 15.39 9.10
C ILE A 908 -12.02 15.32 9.86
N SER A 909 -12.75 16.43 9.84
CA SER A 909 -14.10 16.53 10.39
C SER A 909 -15.00 17.30 9.44
N PHE A 910 -16.22 16.80 9.27
CA PHE A 910 -17.29 17.52 8.59
C PHE A 910 -18.02 18.40 9.62
N PRO A 911 -18.22 19.70 9.36
CA PRO A 911 -18.99 20.56 10.26
C PRO A 911 -20.42 20.03 10.39
N PRO A 912 -20.98 19.89 11.61
CA PRO A 912 -22.35 19.40 11.80
C PRO A 912 -23.41 20.37 11.24
N ASP A 913 -23.05 21.65 11.09
CA ASP A 913 -23.89 22.69 10.46
C ASP A 913 -23.74 22.71 8.92
N GLY A 914 -22.97 21.79 8.33
CA GLY A 914 -22.75 21.72 6.89
C GLY A 914 -23.95 21.13 6.14
N ARG A 915 -24.29 21.69 4.98
CA ARG A 915 -25.38 21.19 4.10
C ARG A 915 -25.20 19.72 3.69
N TYR A 916 -23.95 19.29 3.51
CA TYR A 916 -23.60 17.95 3.07
C TYR A 916 -22.92 17.16 4.19
N GLN A 917 -23.56 16.07 4.61
CA GLN A 917 -23.02 15.14 5.59
C GLN A 917 -22.66 13.80 4.91
N PRO A 918 -21.50 13.19 5.19
CA PRO A 918 -21.17 11.90 4.60
C PRO A 918 -22.04 10.78 5.17
N VAL A 919 -22.46 9.88 4.29
CA VAL A 919 -23.21 8.66 4.65
C VAL A 919 -22.36 7.69 5.48
N ARG A 920 -21.04 7.75 5.27
CA ARG A 920 -20.02 6.91 5.90
C ARG A 920 -19.09 7.75 6.78
N ALA A 921 -18.76 7.26 7.97
CA ALA A 921 -17.78 7.90 8.83
C ALA A 921 -16.39 7.97 8.15
N VAL A 922 -15.79 9.16 8.15
CA VAL A 922 -14.47 9.42 7.54
C VAL A 922 -13.33 9.25 8.56
N SER A 923 -13.60 9.57 9.83
CA SER A 923 -12.68 9.41 10.97
C SER A 923 -13.43 8.83 12.16
N THR A 924 -12.81 7.90 12.88
CA THR A 924 -13.31 7.35 14.15
C THR A 924 -13.07 8.26 15.34
N LYS A 925 -12.21 9.29 15.21
CA LYS A 925 -11.96 10.23 16.30
C LYS A 925 -13.11 11.22 16.40
N THR A 926 -13.86 11.15 17.49
CA THR A 926 -14.87 12.15 17.84
C THR A 926 -14.18 13.52 17.95
N PRO A 927 -14.74 14.60 17.36
CA PRO A 927 -14.15 15.92 17.50
C PRO A 927 -14.14 16.32 18.99
N LEU A 928 -12.99 16.81 19.45
CA LEU A 928 -12.87 17.48 20.76
C LEU A 928 -13.90 18.61 20.81
N SER A 929 -15.01 18.39 21.52
CA SER A 929 -16.03 19.42 21.67
C SER A 929 -15.43 20.61 22.43
N LYS A 930 -15.65 21.82 21.89
CA LYS A 930 -15.33 23.08 22.55
C LYS A 930 -16.25 23.27 23.75
N ALA A 931 -15.95 22.61 24.87
CA ALA A 931 -16.44 22.99 26.18
C ALA A 931 -15.44 22.50 27.23
N GLY A 932 -14.72 23.44 27.84
CA GLY A 932 -13.76 23.13 28.89
C GLY A 932 -14.41 22.47 30.10
N LYS A 933 -14.02 21.23 30.37
CA LYS A 933 -13.66 20.70 31.69
C LYS A 933 -13.22 19.24 31.53
N ALA A 934 -11.94 19.01 31.75
CA ALA A 934 -11.41 17.67 31.98
C ALA A 934 -12.10 17.09 33.21
N VAL A 935 -12.93 16.07 33.03
CA VAL A 935 -13.27 15.14 34.11
C VAL A 935 -12.26 14.01 33.98
N ALA A 936 -11.25 14.06 34.85
CA ALA A 936 -10.31 12.97 35.05
C ALA A 936 -11.05 11.79 35.65
N THR A 937 -11.21 10.69 34.91
CA THR A 937 -11.42 9.37 35.48
C THR A 937 -10.06 8.68 35.54
N SER A 938 -9.55 8.57 36.76
CA SER A 938 -8.31 7.89 37.12
C SER A 938 -8.47 6.37 37.00
N GLY A 939 -7.70 5.74 36.12
CA GLY A 939 -7.45 4.29 36.05
C GLY A 939 -6.08 4.06 35.38
N PRO A 940 -5.26 3.10 35.84
CA PRO A 940 -3.85 3.06 35.51
C PRO A 940 -3.59 2.54 34.09
N SER A 941 -2.46 2.99 33.55
CA SER A 941 -1.89 2.72 32.23
C SER A 941 -1.94 1.26 31.76
N SER A 942 -2.62 1.02 30.64
CA SER A 942 -2.43 -0.15 29.76
C SER A 942 -2.34 0.31 28.28
N SER A 943 -1.38 1.18 27.99
CA SER A 943 -1.21 1.82 26.67
C SER A 943 -0.41 0.99 25.65
N VAL A 944 -0.57 -0.34 25.57
CA VAL A 944 0.19 -1.16 24.61
C VAL A 944 -0.66 -2.12 23.74
N LEU A 945 -1.95 -2.34 24.02
CA LEU A 945 -2.75 -3.34 23.27
C LEU A 945 -4.00 -2.79 22.56
N GLY A 946 -4.16 -1.47 22.43
CA GLY A 946 -5.37 -0.84 21.87
C GLY A 946 -5.38 -0.57 20.35
N LEU A 947 -4.35 -0.95 19.59
CA LEU A 947 -4.14 -0.47 18.20
C LEU A 947 -4.75 -1.35 17.09
N GLY A 948 -5.55 -2.38 17.39
CA GLY A 948 -6.10 -3.29 16.38
C GLY A 948 -7.38 -2.79 15.71
N SER A 949 -8.46 -2.66 16.50
CA SER A 949 -9.84 -2.47 16.01
C SER A 949 -10.14 -1.13 15.31
N GLU A 950 -9.25 -0.14 15.38
CA GLU A 950 -9.44 1.17 14.76
C GLU A 950 -8.64 1.35 13.45
N LYS A 951 -7.81 0.36 13.05
CA LYS A 951 -6.91 0.50 11.88
C LYS A 951 -7.62 0.76 10.56
N TYR A 952 -8.87 0.29 10.41
CA TYR A 952 -9.61 0.31 9.14
C TYR A 952 -10.99 0.96 9.23
N ALA A 953 -11.32 1.60 10.36
CA ALA A 953 -12.67 2.10 10.64
C ALA A 953 -12.95 3.52 10.10
N GLY A 954 -12.08 4.03 9.22
CA GLY A 954 -12.24 5.33 8.55
C GLY A 954 -11.44 5.34 7.25
N GLY A 955 -12.02 5.90 6.19
CA GLY A 955 -11.43 5.88 4.85
C GLY A 955 -11.88 7.04 3.98
N GLY A 956 -10.91 7.68 3.31
CA GLY A 956 -11.15 8.66 2.25
C GLY A 956 -11.64 8.00 0.95
N GLY A 957 -11.53 8.71 -0.17
CA GLY A 957 -12.00 8.25 -1.47
C GLY A 957 -13.32 8.87 -1.90
N ILE A 958 -14.12 8.10 -2.63
CA ILE A 958 -15.46 8.49 -3.07
C ILE A 958 -16.41 8.35 -1.88
N LEU A 959 -17.04 9.45 -1.50
CA LEU A 959 -18.00 9.54 -0.41
C LEU A 959 -19.33 10.04 -0.96
N LEU A 960 -20.40 9.31 -0.68
CA LEU A 960 -21.74 9.82 -0.88
C LEU A 960 -22.15 10.73 0.28
N LEU A 961 -22.73 11.86 -0.07
CA LEU A 961 -23.19 12.88 0.86
C LEU A 961 -24.71 12.96 0.84
N THR A 962 -25.31 12.96 2.02
CA THR A 962 -26.70 13.34 2.23
C THR A 962 -26.81 14.86 2.21
N ASP A 963 -27.69 15.38 1.35
CA ASP A 963 -28.07 16.81 1.33
C ASP A 963 -29.17 17.04 2.37
N LEU A 964 -28.86 17.79 3.43
CA LEU A 964 -29.81 18.14 4.50
C LEU A 964 -30.75 19.28 4.08
N GLN A 965 -30.46 20.00 2.99
CA GLN A 965 -31.26 21.11 2.46
C GLN A 965 -31.50 20.95 0.95
N PRO A 966 -32.35 19.98 0.53
CA PRO A 966 -32.59 19.70 -0.89
C PRO A 966 -33.34 20.81 -1.65
N ASN A 967 -33.88 21.81 -0.95
CA ASN A 967 -34.68 22.89 -1.54
C ASN A 967 -33.85 24.11 -2.02
N GLU A 968 -32.56 24.17 -1.71
CA GLU A 968 -31.65 25.22 -2.18
C GLU A 968 -30.91 24.78 -3.45
N GLU A 969 -30.69 25.67 -4.42
CA GLU A 969 -29.89 25.34 -5.62
C GLU A 969 -28.45 25.00 -5.20
N ALA A 970 -27.96 23.83 -5.61
CA ALA A 970 -26.60 23.38 -5.34
C ALA A 970 -25.67 23.76 -6.51
N GLU A 971 -24.53 24.37 -6.21
CA GLU A 971 -23.46 24.53 -7.19
C GLU A 971 -22.71 23.21 -7.38
N PHE A 972 -22.74 22.69 -8.61
CA PHE A 972 -22.00 21.50 -9.00
C PHE A 972 -20.67 21.86 -9.64
N ILE A 973 -19.69 20.99 -9.46
CA ILE A 973 -18.45 21.03 -10.21
C ILE A 973 -18.73 20.35 -11.55
N GLU A 974 -18.63 21.08 -12.66
CA GLU A 974 -18.79 20.52 -14.01
C GLU A 974 -17.77 19.40 -14.21
N ILE A 975 -18.24 18.18 -14.45
CA ILE A 975 -17.39 17.07 -14.90
C ILE A 975 -17.48 17.13 -16.42
N GLU A 976 -16.38 17.36 -17.13
CA GLU A 976 -16.36 17.30 -18.59
C GLU A 976 -16.73 15.88 -19.05
N THR A 977 -18.02 15.65 -19.31
CA THR A 977 -18.48 14.53 -20.13
C THR A 977 -18.51 15.03 -21.56
N ALA A 978 -17.68 14.47 -22.43
CA ALA A 978 -17.78 14.74 -23.86
C ALA A 978 -19.19 14.35 -24.35
N PRO A 979 -19.78 15.09 -25.30
CA PRO A 979 -21.08 14.73 -25.86
C PRO A 979 -20.99 13.39 -26.59
N PRO A 980 -22.06 12.57 -26.58
CA PRO A 980 -22.08 11.32 -27.32
C PRO A 980 -21.95 11.61 -28.82
N VAL A 981 -20.97 10.98 -29.47
CA VAL A 981 -20.86 10.97 -30.93
C VAL A 981 -22.10 10.27 -31.48
N ALA A 982 -22.96 11.03 -32.16
CA ALA A 982 -24.11 10.48 -32.86
C ALA A 982 -23.63 9.47 -33.91
N PRO A 983 -24.29 8.30 -34.06
CA PRO A 983 -23.92 7.36 -35.12
C PRO A 983 -24.08 8.06 -36.49
N PRO A 984 -23.16 7.84 -37.44
CA PRO A 984 -23.26 8.44 -38.75
C PRO A 984 -24.58 8.00 -39.39
N ALA A 985 -25.39 8.97 -39.79
CA ALA A 985 -26.61 8.74 -40.55
C ALA A 985 -26.24 7.95 -41.82
N ALA A 986 -26.95 6.85 -42.06
CA ALA A 986 -26.79 6.07 -43.27
C ALA A 986 -27.15 6.93 -44.48
N GLU A 987 -26.13 7.40 -45.22
CA GLU A 987 -26.34 8.01 -46.52
C GLU A 987 -26.70 6.93 -47.54
N VAL A 988 -27.89 7.10 -48.12
CA VAL A 988 -28.43 6.27 -49.18
C VAL A 988 -27.66 6.56 -50.46
N VAL A 989 -26.98 5.54 -50.98
CA VAL A 989 -26.22 5.59 -52.24
C VAL A 989 -27.16 5.80 -53.43
N PRO A 990 -26.91 6.79 -54.32
CA PRO A 990 -27.39 6.74 -55.68
C PRO A 990 -26.28 6.24 -56.62
N ALA A 991 -26.62 5.27 -57.46
CA ALA A 991 -25.75 4.70 -58.47
C ALA A 991 -25.39 5.69 -59.59
N GLY A 992 -24.15 5.67 -60.09
CA GLY A 992 -23.74 6.44 -61.27
C GLY A 992 -22.28 6.29 -61.70
N ASN A 993 -22.07 5.39 -62.68
CA ASN A 993 -20.95 5.21 -63.64
C ASN A 993 -19.73 6.17 -63.69
N GLY A 994 -18.55 5.57 -63.89
CA GLY A 994 -17.65 5.95 -64.99
C GLY A 994 -16.25 6.49 -64.66
N SER A 995 -15.24 5.62 -64.83
CA SER A 995 -13.80 5.84 -65.12
C SER A 995 -13.14 7.24 -64.95
N THR A 996 -11.99 7.28 -64.26
CA THR A 996 -10.65 7.59 -64.84
C THR A 996 -9.55 7.58 -63.76
N VAL A 997 -8.33 7.21 -64.16
CA VAL A 997 -7.12 7.01 -63.35
C VAL A 997 -6.27 8.28 -63.32
N ALA A 998 -5.73 8.68 -62.16
CA ALA A 998 -4.59 9.62 -62.02
C ALA A 998 -3.89 9.47 -60.61
N PRO A 999 -2.60 9.85 -60.45
CA PRO A 999 -1.58 9.21 -59.59
C PRO A 999 -1.49 9.78 -58.14
N PRO A 1000 -0.68 9.20 -57.22
CA PRO A 1000 -0.73 9.59 -55.81
C PRO A 1000 0.07 10.88 -55.53
N PRO A 1001 -0.40 11.78 -54.65
CA PRO A 1001 0.44 12.87 -54.17
C PRO A 1001 1.27 12.41 -52.97
N THR A 1002 2.58 12.51 -53.14
CA THR A 1002 3.57 12.52 -52.08
C THR A 1002 3.47 13.82 -51.28
N GLY A 1003 3.22 13.77 -49.96
CA GLY A 1003 3.37 14.95 -49.09
C GLY A 1003 2.51 14.95 -47.84
N ARG A 1004 3.14 15.21 -46.70
CA ARG A 1004 2.58 15.25 -45.34
C ARG A 1004 1.40 16.24 -45.22
N HIS A 1005 0.23 15.78 -44.78
CA HIS A 1005 -0.81 16.66 -44.23
C HIS A 1005 -1.53 16.01 -43.06
N ILE A 1006 -1.47 16.70 -41.91
CA ILE A 1006 -2.42 16.59 -40.80
C ILE A 1006 -3.67 17.35 -41.27
N ALA A 1007 -4.80 16.66 -41.40
CA ALA A 1007 -6.07 17.28 -41.74
C ALA A 1007 -6.58 18.08 -40.52
N LEU A 1008 -6.69 19.40 -40.70
CA LEU A 1008 -7.55 20.26 -39.90
C LEU A 1008 -8.99 20.10 -40.41
N ASP A 1009 -9.94 20.12 -39.49
CA ASP A 1009 -11.37 19.94 -39.72
C ASP A 1009 -11.94 21.08 -40.59
N GLU A 1010 -12.51 20.75 -41.76
CA GLU A 1010 -13.04 21.71 -42.75
C GLU A 1010 -14.43 22.28 -42.37
N ASN A 1011 -14.98 21.97 -41.19
CA ASN A 1011 -16.31 22.44 -40.78
C ASN A 1011 -16.33 23.29 -39.49
N ALA A 1012 -15.20 23.81 -39.03
CA ALA A 1012 -15.19 24.77 -37.91
C ALA A 1012 -15.64 26.17 -38.39
N PRO A 1013 -16.57 26.86 -37.71
CA PRO A 1013 -16.90 28.24 -38.04
C PRO A 1013 -15.68 29.15 -37.81
N GLU A 1014 -15.32 29.93 -38.82
CA GLU A 1014 -14.19 30.87 -38.79
C GLU A 1014 -14.32 31.84 -37.60
N SER A 1015 -13.37 31.79 -36.66
CA SER A 1015 -13.19 32.82 -35.63
C SER A 1015 -12.41 34.00 -36.20
N GLU A 1016 -12.90 35.22 -35.99
CA GLU A 1016 -12.26 36.47 -36.44
C GLU A 1016 -10.77 36.57 -35.99
N PRO A 1017 -9.89 37.15 -36.82
CA PRO A 1017 -8.48 37.28 -36.48
C PRO A 1017 -8.26 38.27 -35.32
N PRO A 1018 -7.27 38.03 -34.43
CA PRO A 1018 -6.98 38.93 -33.32
C PRO A 1018 -6.40 40.28 -33.80
N GLU A 1019 -6.71 41.35 -33.08
CA GLU A 1019 -6.21 42.70 -33.37
C GLU A 1019 -4.67 42.78 -33.32
N SER A 1020 -4.11 43.57 -34.24
CA SER A 1020 -2.67 43.79 -34.38
C SER A 1020 -2.11 44.60 -33.21
N PHE A 1021 -1.07 44.06 -32.57
CA PHE A 1021 -0.28 44.74 -31.55
C PHE A 1021 0.55 45.87 -32.20
N GLU A 1022 0.07 47.12 -32.10
CA GLU A 1022 0.86 48.31 -32.42
C GLU A 1022 1.51 48.90 -31.16
N TYR A 1023 2.83 49.01 -31.18
CA TYR A 1023 3.62 49.70 -30.16
C TYR A 1023 3.67 51.20 -30.55
N PRO A 1024 3.20 52.14 -29.70
CA PRO A 1024 3.13 53.55 -30.07
C PRO A 1024 4.52 54.18 -29.99
N PHE A 1025 5.08 54.56 -31.14
CA PHE A 1025 6.38 55.24 -31.28
C PHE A 1025 6.29 56.77 -31.25
N ASP A 1026 5.26 57.35 -30.63
CA ASP A 1026 5.13 58.80 -30.48
C ASP A 1026 4.91 59.17 -29.02
N ASN A 1027 6.00 59.16 -28.23
CA ASN A 1027 6.17 59.96 -27.00
C ASN A 1027 7.64 59.96 -26.54
N ASP A 1028 8.55 60.24 -27.50
CA ASP A 1028 9.80 60.94 -27.22
C ASP A 1028 9.65 62.39 -27.70
N THR A 1029 8.92 63.18 -26.90
CA THR A 1029 9.32 64.50 -26.37
C THR A 1029 8.41 64.88 -25.21
#